data_AF-A0A565C7T2-F1
#
_entry.id   AF-A0A565C7T2-F1
#
_cell.length_a   1.000
_cell.length_b   1.000
_cell.length_c   1.000
_cell.angle_alpha   90.00
_cell.angle_beta   90.00
_cell.angle_gamma   90.00
#
_symmetry.space_group_name_H-M   'P 1'
#
loop_
_entity.id
_entity.type
_entity.pdbx_description
1 polymer ?
#
loop_
_entity_poly.entity_id
_entity_poly.type
_entity_poly.pdbx_seq_one_letter_code
_entity_poly.pdbx_strand_id
1 'polypeptide(L)'
;MKSRTRYLIAILLQVSLCFKACHAGGEDDDDYNDKEKKTTKSKGVTYDGTSLIINGKRELLYSGSVHYPRSTPDMWPSIIEKARIGRLNTIQTYVFWNVHEPEQGKWDFEGRFDLVKFIKVVHEKGLYVTLRLGPFIQAEWTHGGLPYWLREVPEVFFRTDNEPFKRYVRKILGMMKEEKLFASQGGPIILGQIENEYNAVQLAYKEDGERYIKWAADLVESLNLGIPWVMCKQNDAPGNVINACNGRHCGDTFKGPNRHDKPSLWTENWTTQFRVFGDPPTHRTADDIAFSVARFFSKNGSHVNYYMYHGGTNFGRTSAHFVTTRYYDDAPLDEYGMEKEPKYGHLKHVHRALELCKKALLWGHPRAQKLGPDTEVRYYEQPGTKVCAAFLANNNTRESNTVKFKGQDYVLPSRSISILPDCKTVVYNTAQIVAQHSWRNYVKSEKTSKGLKFETYSENIPSKLDGDSLIPAELYYLTKDKTDYAWYTTSIKIEEDDLPDQKKVKTMLKVASLGHAIIVYVNGEYQGNEHGSHEMKSFVFTKPLNLKTGDNYISILGVLTGLPDSGSYMEKRYAGPRSISIIGLKSGTRDLTETNEWGHLAGLEGEKKEVYTEEGSKKVKWEKDGERKPLTWYKTYFETPEGENTVAIRMKGMGKGLIWVNGKGVGRYWISFLSPLGEPTQLEDTICSYVGEDYPVSVKSWKREGAQIASRIKDMRLKATMKCPPEKQIVGVEFASFGDPIGTCGNFTMGKCSAPKSKEVVEKNCLGKNRCSIVVERETFGDKGCPKIVKTLAVQGYVFQSRDMVIPNVKTLSIDSATTISAFEKLAVGLQGLPHAPILVLLRVLADQENHKFDEFEGNDAGLFVNAEFDDEDKEADEIWEAIDRRMDSRRKDRREAKLKEEIKNYRAKNPKIKLQDLSADEWPNPTSRAAGGSETPWTDLTTVGEGRGTVLSLKLDKLSDSISRGIKQIPCSVKLWLEAAKLEHDEEKKSRVLRKGLEHVPDSVRLWKTLVDLANEEDAIVLLHRAVECCPLSPELWIALAMLETYEEAKRVLNKAREKLPKERGIWITAAKLEEANGNSANVRKIIEKGINALKREGVVIDREKWMEEAEASERAGSVATCKAVVENIIGFEVDEEDRKRTWVADAEECLKRGSIETARAIYAHALTVFLTKKSIWLKAAHLEKSHGSRESLDAVLRKAVTYLPQNEVLWLMGAKEKWLAGDVQAARCILQETHAPKESGLRLSSSSLRTRRWSGRG
;
A
#
# COMPACT_ATOMS: atom_id res chain seq x y z
N MET A 1 74.25 -29.81 17.08
CA MET A 1 73.13 -30.15 16.15
C MET A 1 72.80 -31.64 16.27
N LYS A 2 71.69 -32.13 15.66
CA LYS A 2 71.03 -33.42 15.92
C LYS A 2 70.41 -33.55 17.33
N SER A 3 69.14 -33.13 17.47
CA SER A 3 68.25 -33.54 18.59
C SER A 3 66.77 -33.18 18.31
N ARG A 4 66.50 -31.94 17.88
CA ARG A 4 65.14 -31.38 17.72
C ARG A 4 64.21 -32.09 16.70
N THR A 5 64.72 -32.99 15.85
CA THR A 5 63.93 -33.63 14.77
C THR A 5 63.03 -34.79 15.25
N ARG A 6 63.26 -35.38 16.43
CA ARG A 6 62.49 -36.56 16.89
C ARG A 6 61.17 -36.26 17.62
N TYR A 7 61.00 -35.06 18.18
CA TYR A 7 59.78 -34.71 18.95
C TYR A 7 58.57 -34.30 18.07
N LEU A 8 58.80 -33.79 16.86
CA LEU A 8 57.72 -33.30 15.99
C LEU A 8 56.79 -34.42 15.48
N ILE A 9 57.32 -35.64 15.34
CA ILE A 9 56.59 -36.79 14.75
C ILE A 9 55.58 -37.38 15.75
N ALA A 10 55.85 -37.30 17.06
CA ALA A 10 54.97 -37.84 18.09
C ALA A 10 53.63 -37.09 18.20
N ILE A 11 53.66 -35.75 18.09
CA ILE A 11 52.49 -34.89 18.30
C ILE A 11 51.43 -35.07 17.18
N LEU A 12 51.86 -35.30 15.94
CA LEU A 12 50.96 -35.51 14.80
C LEU A 12 50.18 -36.84 14.87
N LEU A 13 50.67 -37.84 15.61
CA LEU A 13 50.04 -39.17 15.70
C LEU A 13 48.88 -39.26 16.72
N GLN A 14 48.84 -38.40 17.74
CA GLN A 14 47.73 -38.42 18.73
C GLN A 14 46.47 -37.69 18.27
N VAL A 15 46.56 -36.71 17.37
CA VAL A 15 45.41 -35.88 16.96
C VAL A 15 44.42 -36.64 16.06
N SER A 16 44.87 -37.65 15.30
CA SER A 16 43.99 -38.43 14.40
C SER A 16 43.16 -39.54 15.08
N LEU A 17 43.38 -39.84 16.37
CA LEU A 17 42.88 -41.07 16.99
C LEU A 17 41.61 -40.92 17.86
N CYS A 18 41.09 -39.71 18.07
CA CYS A 18 39.95 -39.47 18.97
C CYS A 18 38.59 -39.22 18.30
N PHE A 19 38.48 -39.26 16.96
CA PHE A 19 37.22 -38.97 16.23
C PHE A 19 36.60 -40.18 15.48
N LYS A 20 36.97 -41.42 15.85
CA LYS A 20 36.32 -42.66 15.38
C LYS A 20 36.09 -43.69 16.50
N ALA A 21 35.38 -43.32 17.56
CA ALA A 21 35.00 -44.25 18.62
C ALA A 21 33.74 -43.85 19.43
N CYS A 22 32.59 -43.64 18.75
CA CYS A 22 31.28 -43.68 19.45
C CYS A 22 30.08 -43.76 18.47
N HIS A 23 29.76 -44.96 17.98
CA HIS A 23 28.43 -45.49 17.63
C HIS A 23 28.65 -46.90 17.04
N ALA A 24 28.14 -47.94 17.70
CA ALA A 24 28.21 -49.34 17.27
C ALA A 24 26.97 -50.08 17.82
N GLY A 25 26.43 -51.04 17.05
CA GLY A 25 25.04 -51.48 17.16
C GLY A 25 24.10 -50.46 16.50
N GLY A 26 23.33 -50.76 15.46
CA GLY A 26 22.95 -52.07 14.94
C GLY A 26 21.63 -52.56 15.53
N GLU A 27 20.70 -53.17 14.80
CA GLU A 27 20.60 -53.46 13.34
C GLU A 27 19.29 -52.80 12.82
N ASP A 28 18.77 -52.94 11.59
CA ASP A 28 19.09 -53.82 10.45
C ASP A 28 18.87 -53.07 9.10
N ASP A 29 19.54 -53.53 8.02
CA ASP A 29 19.29 -53.19 6.60
C ASP A 29 19.87 -54.34 5.73
N ASP A 30 19.06 -54.99 4.89
CA ASP A 30 19.51 -56.11 4.04
C ASP A 30 20.21 -55.63 2.75
N ASP A 31 21.33 -56.27 2.41
CA ASP A 31 22.24 -55.88 1.33
C ASP A 31 21.74 -56.32 -0.07
N TYR A 32 22.11 -55.55 -1.11
CA TYR A 32 22.79 -56.11 -2.28
C TYR A 32 23.46 -55.02 -3.12
N ASN A 33 24.71 -54.72 -2.80
CA ASN A 33 25.54 -53.75 -3.51
C ASN A 33 26.46 -54.45 -4.53
N ASP A 34 26.14 -54.35 -5.83
CA ASP A 34 27.07 -54.77 -6.90
C ASP A 34 27.30 -53.68 -7.97
N LYS A 35 28.46 -53.77 -8.63
CA LYS A 35 29.17 -52.65 -9.24
C LYS A 35 28.86 -52.49 -10.73
N GLU A 36 28.02 -51.51 -11.04
CA GLU A 36 28.21 -50.72 -12.26
C GLU A 36 28.39 -49.24 -11.94
N LYS A 37 29.45 -48.65 -12.48
CA LYS A 37 29.55 -47.19 -12.68
C LYS A 37 28.61 -46.76 -13.82
N LYS A 38 27.31 -47.00 -13.66
CA LYS A 38 26.29 -46.38 -14.49
C LYS A 38 26.32 -44.88 -14.22
N THR A 39 26.87 -44.13 -15.15
CA THR A 39 26.68 -42.67 -15.23
C THR A 39 25.18 -42.43 -15.37
N THR A 40 24.53 -42.14 -14.24
CA THR A 40 23.11 -41.78 -14.18
C THR A 40 22.93 -40.47 -14.93
N LYS A 41 22.53 -40.55 -16.20
CA LYS A 41 22.05 -39.39 -16.96
C LYS A 41 21.00 -38.69 -16.08
N SER A 42 21.25 -37.43 -15.75
CA SER A 42 20.26 -36.58 -15.09
C SER A 42 18.95 -36.70 -15.87
N LYS A 43 17.85 -37.04 -15.18
CA LYS A 43 16.53 -37.12 -15.83
C LYS A 43 15.89 -35.74 -15.97
N GLY A 44 16.65 -34.68 -15.71
CA GLY A 44 16.20 -33.29 -15.72
C GLY A 44 15.19 -33.00 -14.62
N VAL A 45 14.44 -31.91 -14.82
CA VAL A 45 13.29 -31.56 -14.01
C VAL A 45 12.07 -31.43 -14.92
N THR A 46 10.99 -32.09 -14.56
CA THR A 46 9.68 -31.97 -15.22
C THR A 46 8.61 -31.66 -14.16
N TYR A 47 7.33 -31.72 -14.51
CA TYR A 47 6.23 -31.53 -13.58
C TYR A 47 4.99 -32.35 -13.99
N ASP A 48 4.04 -32.46 -13.06
CA ASP A 48 2.66 -32.84 -13.34
C ASP A 48 1.70 -32.02 -12.45
N GLY A 49 0.39 -32.26 -12.54
CA GLY A 49 -0.63 -31.53 -11.77
C GLY A 49 -0.52 -31.64 -10.24
N THR A 50 0.39 -32.46 -9.73
CA THR A 50 0.71 -32.63 -8.31
C THR A 50 1.93 -31.80 -7.90
N SER A 51 3.08 -31.99 -8.55
CA SER A 51 4.35 -31.35 -8.16
C SER A 51 5.36 -31.23 -9.30
N LEU A 52 6.46 -30.53 -9.05
CA LEU A 52 7.69 -30.75 -9.81
C LEU A 52 8.19 -32.18 -9.59
N ILE A 53 8.89 -32.71 -10.59
CA ILE A 53 9.48 -34.05 -10.63
C ILE A 53 10.98 -33.87 -10.89
N ILE A 54 11.79 -34.01 -9.85
CA ILE A 54 13.25 -33.79 -9.91
C ILE A 54 13.92 -35.16 -10.05
N ASN A 55 14.71 -35.36 -11.10
CA ASN A 55 15.36 -36.65 -11.39
C ASN A 55 14.40 -37.87 -11.41
N GLY A 56 13.15 -37.66 -11.81
CA GLY A 56 12.11 -38.70 -11.84
C GLY A 56 11.37 -38.93 -10.52
N LYS A 57 11.57 -38.09 -9.50
CA LYS A 57 10.90 -38.18 -8.19
C LYS A 57 10.05 -36.93 -7.91
N ARG A 58 8.76 -37.13 -7.63
CA ARG A 58 7.87 -36.09 -7.07
C ARG A 58 8.40 -35.61 -5.72
N GLU A 59 8.42 -34.31 -5.49
CA GLU A 59 9.04 -33.70 -4.31
C GLU A 59 8.22 -32.49 -3.81
N LEU A 60 8.22 -32.24 -2.50
CA LEU A 60 7.60 -31.05 -1.88
C LEU A 60 8.67 -30.00 -1.65
N LEU A 61 8.46 -28.79 -2.15
CA LEU A 61 9.48 -27.75 -2.13
C LEU A 61 9.17 -26.72 -1.03
N TYR A 62 10.08 -26.66 -0.05
CA TYR A 62 10.13 -25.64 0.98
C TYR A 62 11.26 -24.70 0.57
N SER A 63 10.90 -23.58 -0.07
CA SER A 63 11.81 -22.58 -0.60
C SER A 63 11.87 -21.34 0.30
N GLY A 64 12.97 -20.60 0.23
CA GLY A 64 13.10 -19.30 0.88
C GLY A 64 13.84 -18.30 0.00
N SER A 65 13.32 -17.08 -0.11
CA SER A 65 14.02 -16.01 -0.80
C SER A 65 15.21 -15.52 0.04
N VAL A 66 16.38 -15.51 -0.60
CA VAL A 66 17.65 -14.99 -0.06
C VAL A 66 18.33 -14.23 -1.21
N HIS A 67 18.41 -12.90 -1.12
CA HIS A 67 18.96 -12.08 -2.20
C HIS A 67 20.45 -11.80 -1.95
N TYR A 68 21.32 -12.35 -2.81
CA TYR A 68 22.77 -12.25 -2.67
C TYR A 68 23.30 -10.81 -2.55
N PRO A 69 22.77 -9.77 -3.25
CA PRO A 69 23.27 -8.39 -3.10
C PRO A 69 22.87 -7.70 -1.80
N ARG A 70 21.93 -8.29 -1.04
CA ARG A 70 21.46 -7.80 0.28
C ARG A 70 22.21 -8.41 1.46
N SER A 71 23.24 -9.23 1.21
CA SER A 71 24.14 -9.81 2.22
C SER A 71 25.58 -9.86 1.67
N THR A 72 26.59 -10.18 2.49
CA THR A 72 27.98 -10.30 2.03
C THR A 72 28.34 -11.75 1.64
N PRO A 73 29.34 -11.97 0.78
CA PRO A 73 29.83 -13.32 0.43
C PRO A 73 30.18 -14.20 1.64
N ASP A 74 30.67 -13.59 2.73
CA ASP A 74 31.05 -14.29 3.96
C ASP A 74 29.82 -14.68 4.81
N MET A 75 28.71 -13.93 4.68
CA MET A 75 27.44 -14.27 5.31
C MET A 75 26.72 -15.41 4.58
N TRP A 76 26.86 -15.53 3.25
CA TRP A 76 26.08 -16.51 2.46
C TRP A 76 26.18 -17.94 3.00
N PRO A 77 27.37 -18.53 3.29
CA PRO A 77 27.45 -19.90 3.80
C PRO A 77 26.72 -20.11 5.14
N SER A 78 26.64 -19.07 5.98
CA SER A 78 25.90 -19.09 7.25
C SER A 78 24.39 -19.01 7.04
N ILE A 79 23.93 -18.11 6.16
CA ILE A 79 22.51 -17.93 5.83
C ILE A 79 21.94 -19.19 5.16
N ILE A 80 22.66 -19.74 4.17
CA ILE A 80 22.24 -20.93 3.43
C ILE A 80 22.27 -22.18 4.34
N GLU A 81 23.25 -22.32 5.23
CA GLU A 81 23.25 -23.40 6.22
C GLU A 81 22.08 -23.28 7.22
N LYS A 82 21.75 -22.07 7.68
CA LYS A 82 20.55 -21.82 8.52
C LYS A 82 19.25 -22.13 7.77
N ALA A 83 19.14 -21.80 6.48
CA ALA A 83 18.02 -22.18 5.64
C ALA A 83 17.84 -23.72 5.55
N ARG A 84 18.95 -24.45 5.31
CA ARG A 84 19.00 -25.92 5.31
C ARG A 84 18.59 -26.51 6.67
N ILE A 85 19.13 -25.96 7.76
CA ILE A 85 18.78 -26.31 9.14
C ILE A 85 17.30 -25.96 9.45
N GLY A 86 16.74 -24.93 8.82
CA GLY A 86 15.33 -24.53 8.80
C GLY A 86 14.40 -25.48 8.03
N ARG A 87 14.94 -26.54 7.43
CA ARG A 87 14.26 -27.50 6.54
C ARG A 87 13.79 -26.92 5.21
N LEU A 88 14.39 -25.82 4.75
CA LEU A 88 14.33 -25.50 3.33
C LEU A 88 15.12 -26.53 2.53
N ASN A 89 14.63 -26.85 1.33
CA ASN A 89 15.33 -27.68 0.34
C ASN A 89 15.64 -26.90 -0.96
N THR A 90 15.15 -25.66 -1.06
CA THR A 90 15.31 -24.77 -2.20
C THR A 90 15.62 -23.34 -1.71
N ILE A 91 16.42 -22.60 -2.46
CA ILE A 91 16.66 -21.16 -2.27
C ILE A 91 16.13 -20.42 -3.50
N GLN A 92 15.41 -19.33 -3.29
CA GLN A 92 14.95 -18.46 -4.36
C GLN A 92 15.78 -17.17 -4.36
N THR A 93 16.16 -16.68 -5.54
CA THR A 93 16.71 -15.32 -5.67
C THR A 93 16.26 -14.66 -6.97
N TYR A 94 16.07 -13.35 -6.93
CA TYR A 94 16.08 -12.52 -8.13
C TYR A 94 17.49 -12.38 -8.70
N VAL A 95 17.58 -12.03 -9.98
CA VAL A 95 18.79 -11.47 -10.61
C VAL A 95 18.61 -9.96 -10.79
N PHE A 96 19.61 -9.18 -10.39
CA PHE A 96 19.50 -7.73 -10.23
C PHE A 96 20.24 -6.99 -11.37
N TRP A 97 19.57 -6.83 -12.52
CA TRP A 97 20.19 -6.35 -13.76
C TRP A 97 20.93 -5.01 -13.60
N ASN A 98 20.37 -4.03 -12.89
CA ASN A 98 20.98 -2.71 -12.70
C ASN A 98 22.33 -2.69 -11.97
N VAL A 99 22.66 -3.71 -11.17
CA VAL A 99 24.02 -3.87 -10.60
C VAL A 99 24.89 -4.83 -11.41
N HIS A 100 24.32 -5.59 -12.35
CA HIS A 100 25.07 -6.47 -13.25
C HIS A 100 25.44 -5.83 -14.59
N GLU A 101 24.70 -4.81 -15.05
CA GLU A 101 25.02 -3.99 -16.23
C GLU A 101 24.79 -2.51 -15.88
N PRO A 102 25.55 -1.92 -14.92
CA PRO A 102 25.33 -0.55 -14.44
C PRO A 102 25.60 0.52 -15.52
N GLU A 103 26.44 0.20 -16.50
CA GLU A 103 26.57 0.94 -17.75
C GLU A 103 26.45 -0.07 -18.91
N GLN A 104 25.84 0.35 -20.03
CA GLN A 104 25.50 -0.56 -21.13
C GLN A 104 26.74 -1.34 -21.62
N GLY A 105 26.63 -2.67 -21.67
CA GLY A 105 27.71 -3.57 -22.08
C GLY A 105 28.81 -3.83 -21.04
N LYS A 106 28.89 -3.06 -19.94
CA LYS A 106 29.88 -3.27 -18.86
C LYS A 106 29.26 -4.16 -17.78
N TRP A 107 29.75 -5.39 -17.66
CA TRP A 107 29.17 -6.39 -16.75
C TRP A 107 29.92 -6.50 -15.43
N ASP A 108 29.20 -6.52 -14.31
CA ASP A 108 29.74 -6.73 -12.95
C ASP A 108 29.12 -7.96 -12.27
N PHE A 109 29.99 -8.86 -11.82
CA PHE A 109 29.67 -10.05 -11.03
C PHE A 109 30.67 -10.23 -9.88
N GLU A 110 31.29 -9.16 -9.38
CA GLU A 110 32.27 -9.22 -8.30
C GLU A 110 31.65 -9.08 -6.90
N GLY A 111 32.39 -9.55 -5.88
CA GLY A 111 32.04 -9.37 -4.48
C GLY A 111 30.63 -9.87 -4.15
N ARG A 112 29.73 -8.97 -3.73
CA ARG A 112 28.33 -9.32 -3.41
C ARG A 112 27.40 -9.45 -4.62
N PHE A 113 27.90 -9.22 -5.83
CA PHE A 113 27.19 -9.44 -7.08
C PHE A 113 27.61 -10.76 -7.77
N ASP A 114 28.44 -11.58 -7.14
CA ASP A 114 28.85 -12.90 -7.65
C ASP A 114 27.72 -13.94 -7.53
N LEU A 115 26.79 -13.86 -8.49
CA LEU A 115 25.65 -14.77 -8.67
C LEU A 115 26.11 -16.23 -8.83
N VAL A 116 27.23 -16.46 -9.53
CA VAL A 116 27.75 -17.81 -9.80
C VAL A 116 28.24 -18.45 -8.51
N LYS A 117 29.05 -17.73 -7.72
CA LYS A 117 29.51 -18.19 -6.40
C LYS A 117 28.38 -18.35 -5.40
N PHE A 118 27.38 -17.46 -5.40
CA PHE A 118 26.19 -17.64 -4.55
C PHE A 118 25.47 -18.95 -4.87
N ILE A 119 25.21 -19.24 -6.14
CA ILE A 119 24.54 -20.48 -6.57
C ILE A 119 25.42 -21.71 -6.28
N LYS A 120 26.75 -21.62 -6.44
CA LYS A 120 27.69 -22.68 -6.05
C LYS A 120 27.65 -22.95 -4.53
N VAL A 121 27.61 -21.91 -3.68
CA VAL A 121 27.43 -22.06 -2.22
C VAL A 121 26.08 -22.72 -1.87
N VAL A 122 24.99 -22.44 -2.61
CA VAL A 122 23.71 -23.13 -2.43
C VAL A 122 23.84 -24.62 -2.80
N HIS A 123 24.54 -24.95 -3.89
CA HIS A 123 24.80 -26.33 -4.32
C HIS A 123 25.66 -27.11 -3.32
N GLU A 124 26.72 -26.50 -2.78
CA GLU A 124 27.60 -27.08 -1.74
C GLU A 124 26.85 -27.44 -0.46
N LYS A 125 25.76 -26.73 -0.14
CA LYS A 125 24.88 -27.05 0.99
C LYS A 125 23.80 -28.08 0.65
N GLY A 126 23.79 -28.64 -0.57
CA GLY A 126 22.85 -29.66 -1.00
C GLY A 126 21.41 -29.14 -1.17
N LEU A 127 21.26 -27.85 -1.51
CA LEU A 127 19.98 -27.21 -1.78
C LEU A 127 19.80 -26.95 -3.29
N TYR A 128 18.54 -26.90 -3.72
CA TYR A 128 18.17 -26.48 -5.07
C TYR A 128 18.04 -24.96 -5.18
N VAL A 129 17.96 -24.44 -6.41
CA VAL A 129 17.75 -23.02 -6.71
C VAL A 129 16.51 -22.80 -7.60
N THR A 130 15.69 -21.82 -7.21
CA THR A 130 14.70 -21.16 -8.07
C THR A 130 15.27 -19.81 -8.50
N LEU A 131 15.64 -19.67 -9.78
CA LEU A 131 16.27 -18.46 -10.31
C LEU A 131 15.22 -17.55 -10.95
N ARG A 132 14.90 -16.42 -10.31
CA ARG A 132 13.95 -15.44 -10.84
C ARG A 132 14.71 -14.39 -11.66
N LEU A 133 14.67 -14.53 -12.98
CA LEU A 133 15.58 -13.82 -13.89
C LEU A 133 15.25 -12.33 -14.03
N GLY A 134 13.99 -11.93 -13.85
CA GLY A 134 13.50 -10.63 -14.32
C GLY A 134 13.09 -10.70 -15.79
N PRO A 135 13.36 -9.69 -16.64
CA PRO A 135 14.27 -8.56 -16.41
C PRO A 135 13.80 -7.54 -15.38
N PHE A 136 12.49 -7.31 -15.26
CA PHE A 136 11.91 -6.55 -14.15
C PHE A 136 11.61 -7.48 -12.96
N ILE A 137 11.96 -7.04 -11.75
CA ILE A 137 11.85 -7.85 -10.53
C ILE A 137 11.06 -7.18 -9.41
N GLN A 138 10.76 -5.88 -9.50
CA GLN A 138 10.28 -5.04 -8.39
C GLN A 138 11.21 -5.12 -7.18
N ALA A 139 10.99 -6.10 -6.31
CA ALA A 139 11.81 -6.48 -5.15
C ALA A 139 12.07 -5.35 -4.12
N GLU A 140 11.33 -4.24 -4.20
CA GLU A 140 11.58 -2.99 -3.48
C GLU A 140 13.04 -2.51 -3.62
N TRP A 141 13.55 -2.71 -4.83
CA TRP A 141 14.90 -2.39 -5.27
C TRP A 141 14.83 -1.25 -6.29
N THR A 142 15.85 -0.38 -6.31
CA THR A 142 15.85 0.82 -7.17
C THR A 142 15.53 0.43 -8.62
N HIS A 143 14.57 1.14 -9.22
CA HIS A 143 14.11 0.97 -10.60
C HIS A 143 13.50 -0.40 -10.93
N GLY A 144 13.05 -1.15 -9.91
CA GLY A 144 12.53 -2.50 -10.08
C GLY A 144 13.57 -3.49 -10.62
N GLY A 145 14.86 -3.18 -10.45
CA GLY A 145 16.01 -3.93 -10.98
C GLY A 145 16.49 -3.52 -12.38
N LEU A 146 15.82 -2.62 -13.09
CA LEU A 146 16.18 -2.22 -14.45
C LEU A 146 17.32 -1.17 -14.45
N PRO A 147 18.41 -1.33 -15.21
CA PRO A 147 19.47 -0.30 -15.32
C PRO A 147 18.93 1.08 -15.69
N TYR A 148 19.52 2.16 -15.13
CA TYR A 148 19.07 3.53 -15.46
C TYR A 148 19.21 3.83 -16.95
N TRP A 149 20.35 3.45 -17.56
CA TRP A 149 20.65 3.74 -18.98
C TRP A 149 19.62 3.19 -19.96
N LEU A 150 18.73 2.27 -19.55
CA LEU A 150 17.59 1.88 -20.38
C LEU A 150 16.70 3.08 -20.72
N ARG A 151 16.51 4.05 -19.81
CA ARG A 151 15.74 5.28 -20.09
C ARG A 151 16.35 6.16 -21.19
N GLU A 152 17.63 5.94 -21.50
CA GLU A 152 18.39 6.67 -22.53
C GLU A 152 18.44 5.90 -23.86
N VAL A 153 17.79 4.74 -23.95
CA VAL A 153 17.59 4.01 -25.22
C VAL A 153 16.38 4.63 -25.94
N PRO A 154 16.54 5.16 -27.17
CA PRO A 154 15.42 5.72 -27.92
C PRO A 154 14.25 4.74 -28.08
N GLU A 155 13.03 5.28 -28.02
CA GLU A 155 11.76 4.56 -28.24
C GLU A 155 11.51 3.37 -27.29
N VAL A 156 12.33 3.14 -26.26
CA VAL A 156 12.12 2.00 -25.37
C VAL A 156 10.93 2.21 -24.44
N PHE A 157 10.09 1.19 -24.36
CA PHE A 157 9.09 1.05 -23.30
C PHE A 157 9.54 -0.07 -22.37
N PHE A 158 9.44 0.12 -21.06
CA PHE A 158 9.82 -0.94 -20.13
C PHE A 158 8.74 -2.02 -20.11
N ARG A 159 9.16 -3.28 -20.06
CA ARG A 159 8.28 -4.47 -20.00
C ARG A 159 7.43 -4.63 -21.26
N THR A 160 8.07 -4.41 -22.41
CA THR A 160 7.62 -4.74 -23.77
C THR A 160 8.71 -5.53 -24.51
N ASP A 161 8.40 -6.03 -25.72
CA ASP A 161 9.35 -6.80 -26.54
C ASP A 161 10.44 -5.90 -27.15
N ASN A 162 11.63 -5.85 -26.52
CA ASN A 162 12.78 -5.05 -26.97
C ASN A 162 14.12 -5.82 -26.88
N GLU A 163 15.09 -5.51 -27.74
CA GLU A 163 16.37 -6.23 -27.80
C GLU A 163 17.27 -6.15 -26.54
N PRO A 164 17.37 -5.02 -25.81
CA PRO A 164 18.09 -4.97 -24.53
C PRO A 164 17.62 -6.05 -23.53
N PHE A 165 16.32 -6.27 -23.42
CA PHE A 165 15.74 -7.28 -22.51
C PHE A 165 16.15 -8.70 -22.94
N LYS A 166 16.17 -9.01 -24.25
CA LYS A 166 16.61 -10.32 -24.77
C LYS A 166 18.12 -10.53 -24.60
N ARG A 167 18.93 -9.47 -24.77
CA ARG A 167 20.38 -9.49 -24.55
C ARG A 167 20.69 -9.90 -23.11
N TYR A 168 20.04 -9.28 -22.14
CA TYR A 168 20.17 -9.62 -20.72
C TYR A 168 19.75 -11.07 -20.43
N VAL A 169 18.55 -11.48 -20.87
CA VAL A 169 18.04 -12.86 -20.65
C VAL A 169 19.01 -13.90 -21.21
N ARG A 170 19.51 -13.70 -22.44
CA ARG A 170 20.49 -14.58 -23.08
C ARG A 170 21.84 -14.57 -22.34
N LYS A 171 22.34 -13.41 -21.90
CA LYS A 171 23.63 -13.28 -21.18
C LYS A 171 23.64 -14.04 -19.85
N ILE A 172 22.63 -13.84 -19.01
CA ILE A 172 22.58 -14.51 -17.69
C ILE A 172 22.39 -16.02 -17.86
N LEU A 173 21.45 -16.46 -18.72
CA LEU A 173 21.19 -17.88 -18.92
C LEU A 173 22.34 -18.60 -19.66
N GLY A 174 23.06 -17.91 -20.54
CA GLY A 174 24.31 -18.40 -21.13
C GLY A 174 25.37 -18.68 -20.05
N MET A 175 25.64 -17.70 -19.19
CA MET A 175 26.60 -17.84 -18.08
C MET A 175 26.21 -18.97 -17.11
N MET A 176 24.93 -19.11 -16.75
CA MET A 176 24.45 -20.23 -15.93
C MET A 176 24.63 -21.61 -16.60
N LYS A 177 24.56 -21.66 -17.94
CA LYS A 177 24.73 -22.87 -18.76
C LYS A 177 26.20 -23.25 -18.95
N GLU A 178 27.07 -22.25 -19.13
CA GLU A 178 28.53 -22.41 -19.20
C GLU A 178 29.07 -22.95 -17.87
N GLU A 179 28.59 -22.40 -16.75
CA GLU A 179 28.90 -22.85 -15.38
C GLU A 179 28.16 -24.12 -14.94
N LYS A 180 27.37 -24.74 -15.83
CA LYS A 180 26.65 -26.02 -15.64
C LYS A 180 25.67 -26.02 -14.45
N LEU A 181 25.11 -24.85 -14.12
CA LEU A 181 24.30 -24.66 -12.90
C LEU A 181 22.85 -25.17 -13.02
N PHE A 182 22.39 -25.54 -14.22
CA PHE A 182 21.07 -26.17 -14.41
C PHE A 182 21.07 -27.65 -13.99
N ALA A 183 19.97 -28.13 -13.40
CA ALA A 183 19.83 -29.52 -12.95
C ALA A 183 19.90 -30.56 -14.09
N SER A 184 19.60 -30.14 -15.32
CA SER A 184 19.86 -30.91 -16.56
C SER A 184 21.35 -31.20 -16.79
N GLN A 185 22.24 -30.33 -16.29
CA GLN A 185 23.70 -30.44 -16.36
C GLN A 185 24.33 -30.94 -15.05
N GLY A 186 23.52 -31.10 -13.99
CA GLY A 186 23.94 -31.56 -12.66
C GLY A 186 23.96 -30.48 -11.56
N GLY A 187 23.78 -29.20 -11.91
CA GLY A 187 23.76 -28.09 -10.95
C GLY A 187 22.46 -27.95 -10.15
N PRO A 188 22.35 -26.92 -9.29
CA PRO A 188 21.23 -26.78 -8.35
C PRO A 188 19.95 -26.17 -8.94
N ILE A 189 19.99 -25.47 -10.08
CA ILE A 189 18.83 -24.73 -10.58
C ILE A 189 17.78 -25.70 -11.13
N ILE A 190 16.61 -25.74 -10.48
CA ILE A 190 15.50 -26.64 -10.82
C ILE A 190 14.29 -25.92 -11.45
N LEU A 191 14.19 -24.61 -11.28
CA LEU A 191 13.05 -23.79 -11.69
C LEU A 191 13.53 -22.39 -12.07
N GLY A 192 13.09 -21.89 -13.22
CA GLY A 192 13.31 -20.52 -13.65
C GLY A 192 12.03 -19.69 -13.53
N GLN A 193 12.11 -18.40 -13.21
CA GLN A 193 11.01 -17.46 -13.44
C GLN A 193 11.43 -16.41 -14.47
N ILE A 194 10.55 -16.14 -15.42
CA ILE A 194 10.65 -15.02 -16.36
C ILE A 194 9.53 -14.01 -16.03
N GLU A 195 9.88 -12.72 -16.09
CA GLU A 195 9.07 -11.58 -15.63
C GLU A 195 8.64 -11.61 -14.15
N ASN A 196 8.00 -10.52 -13.69
CA ASN A 196 7.44 -10.41 -12.35
C ASN A 196 6.07 -9.70 -12.28
N GLU A 197 4.99 -10.45 -11.98
CA GLU A 197 3.62 -9.94 -11.76
C GLU A 197 2.99 -9.15 -12.94
N TYR A 198 3.23 -9.57 -14.18
CA TYR A 198 2.94 -8.75 -15.36
C TYR A 198 1.44 -8.47 -15.62
N ASN A 199 0.50 -9.36 -15.30
CA ASN A 199 -0.96 -9.07 -15.41
C ASN A 199 -1.36 -7.75 -14.73
N ALA A 200 -0.64 -7.29 -13.69
CA ALA A 200 -0.94 -6.04 -13.00
C ALA A 200 -0.74 -4.78 -13.87
N VAL A 201 0.07 -4.89 -14.94
CA VAL A 201 0.39 -3.78 -15.87
C VAL A 201 0.10 -4.10 -17.34
N GLN A 202 -0.04 -5.37 -17.74
CA GLN A 202 -0.31 -5.82 -19.12
C GLN A 202 -1.42 -5.02 -19.82
N LEU A 203 -2.54 -4.76 -19.13
CA LEU A 203 -3.68 -3.97 -19.64
C LEU A 203 -3.39 -2.47 -19.86
N ALA A 204 -2.21 -1.97 -19.51
CA ALA A 204 -1.73 -0.64 -19.87
C ALA A 204 -0.94 -0.64 -21.19
N TYR A 205 -0.41 -1.79 -21.60
CA TYR A 205 0.36 -1.98 -22.84
C TYR A 205 -0.47 -2.60 -23.98
N LYS A 206 -1.79 -2.80 -23.78
CA LYS A 206 -2.74 -3.30 -24.78
C LYS A 206 -2.19 -4.58 -25.47
N GLU A 207 -2.22 -4.65 -26.80
CA GLU A 207 -1.74 -5.79 -27.59
C GLU A 207 -0.23 -6.06 -27.41
N ASP A 208 0.57 -5.02 -27.16
CA ASP A 208 2.02 -5.13 -26.96
C ASP A 208 2.37 -5.93 -25.70
N GLY A 209 1.53 -5.83 -24.67
CA GLY A 209 1.67 -6.65 -23.47
C GLY A 209 1.38 -8.12 -23.71
N GLU A 210 0.42 -8.46 -24.58
CA GLU A 210 0.16 -9.84 -24.98
C GLU A 210 1.29 -10.40 -25.84
N ARG A 211 1.82 -9.61 -26.78
CA ARG A 211 3.02 -9.99 -27.57
C ARG A 211 4.23 -10.21 -26.67
N TYR A 212 4.49 -9.31 -25.72
CA TYR A 212 5.62 -9.41 -24.78
C TYR A 212 5.54 -10.64 -23.88
N ILE A 213 4.41 -10.92 -23.23
CA ILE A 213 4.34 -12.07 -22.30
C ILE A 213 4.44 -13.41 -23.05
N LYS A 214 3.94 -13.46 -24.30
CA LYS A 214 4.15 -14.60 -25.19
C LYS A 214 5.62 -14.74 -25.59
N TRP A 215 6.26 -13.67 -26.07
CA TRP A 215 7.69 -13.65 -26.40
C TRP A 215 8.55 -14.13 -25.21
N ALA A 216 8.23 -13.68 -24.00
CA ALA A 216 8.98 -14.03 -22.79
C ALA A 216 8.91 -15.54 -22.48
N ALA A 217 7.75 -16.17 -22.71
CA ALA A 217 7.59 -17.62 -22.60
C ALA A 217 8.31 -18.37 -23.74
N ASP A 218 8.05 -17.97 -24.99
CA ASP A 218 8.61 -18.61 -26.20
C ASP A 218 10.16 -18.59 -26.18
N LEU A 219 10.78 -17.51 -25.71
CA LEU A 219 12.23 -17.41 -25.57
C LEU A 219 12.78 -18.43 -24.56
N VAL A 220 12.23 -18.51 -23.36
CA VAL A 220 12.79 -19.39 -22.30
C VAL A 220 12.53 -20.87 -22.58
N GLU A 221 11.43 -21.20 -23.27
CA GLU A 221 11.20 -22.55 -23.81
C GLU A 221 12.20 -22.86 -24.95
N SER A 222 12.46 -21.93 -25.88
CA SER A 222 13.40 -22.18 -27.00
C SER A 222 14.85 -22.45 -26.60
N LEU A 223 15.28 -21.93 -25.43
CA LEU A 223 16.64 -22.14 -24.91
C LEU A 223 16.90 -23.59 -24.43
N ASN A 224 15.83 -24.38 -24.28
CA ASN A 224 15.83 -25.80 -23.91
C ASN A 224 16.83 -26.16 -22.79
N LEU A 225 16.68 -25.49 -21.64
CA LEU A 225 17.60 -25.60 -20.50
C LEU A 225 17.31 -26.83 -19.60
N GLY A 226 16.27 -27.61 -19.91
CA GLY A 226 15.91 -28.84 -19.18
C GLY A 226 15.38 -28.60 -17.75
N ILE A 227 14.80 -27.41 -17.52
CA ILE A 227 14.09 -27.01 -16.31
C ILE A 227 12.70 -26.42 -16.67
N PRO A 228 11.68 -26.56 -15.81
CA PRO A 228 10.43 -25.82 -15.94
C PRO A 228 10.62 -24.32 -15.73
N TRP A 229 9.67 -23.55 -16.26
CA TRP A 229 9.56 -22.11 -16.07
C TRP A 229 8.26 -21.73 -15.37
N VAL A 230 8.28 -20.61 -14.65
CA VAL A 230 7.14 -20.05 -13.92
C VAL A 230 6.96 -18.56 -14.24
N MET A 231 5.74 -18.05 -14.08
CA MET A 231 5.40 -16.62 -14.06
C MET A 231 4.49 -16.37 -12.85
N CYS A 232 4.89 -15.48 -11.94
CA CYS A 232 4.10 -15.16 -10.76
C CYS A 232 3.00 -14.11 -11.07
N LYS A 233 1.81 -14.30 -10.50
CA LYS A 233 0.58 -13.54 -10.80
C LYS A 233 0.23 -13.41 -12.30
N GLN A 234 0.63 -14.37 -13.15
CA GLN A 234 0.23 -14.42 -14.57
C GLN A 234 -0.81 -15.52 -14.79
N ASN A 235 -2.10 -15.19 -14.75
CA ASN A 235 -3.20 -16.17 -14.83
C ASN A 235 -3.23 -16.90 -16.19
N ASP A 236 -2.86 -16.19 -17.24
CA ASP A 236 -2.77 -16.56 -18.65
C ASP A 236 -1.36 -17.03 -19.07
N ALA A 237 -0.49 -17.41 -18.13
CA ALA A 237 0.88 -17.88 -18.39
C ALA A 237 0.96 -18.85 -19.60
N PRO A 238 1.62 -18.44 -20.71
CA PRO A 238 1.60 -19.19 -21.97
C PRO A 238 2.28 -20.57 -21.92
N GLY A 239 2.01 -21.39 -22.93
CA GLY A 239 2.74 -22.64 -23.16
C GLY A 239 2.79 -23.57 -21.95
N ASN A 240 3.99 -24.01 -21.61
CA ASN A 240 4.30 -24.88 -20.47
C ASN A 240 4.80 -24.08 -19.24
N VAL A 241 4.88 -22.75 -19.35
CA VAL A 241 5.17 -21.86 -18.22
C VAL A 241 4.06 -21.98 -17.17
N ILE A 242 4.44 -22.23 -15.92
CA ILE A 242 3.52 -22.45 -14.81
C ILE A 242 3.06 -21.09 -14.26
N ASN A 243 1.77 -20.89 -14.04
CA ASN A 243 1.28 -19.73 -13.30
C ASN A 243 1.43 -19.95 -11.79
N ALA A 244 2.08 -19.02 -11.08
CA ALA A 244 2.27 -19.10 -9.63
C ALA A 244 1.60 -17.97 -8.87
N CYS A 245 1.29 -18.22 -7.60
CA CYS A 245 0.67 -17.24 -6.71
C CYS A 245 1.69 -16.49 -5.85
N ASN A 246 1.43 -15.21 -5.60
CA ASN A 246 2.11 -14.36 -4.62
C ASN A 246 1.07 -13.73 -3.67
N GLY A 247 1.37 -13.62 -2.38
CA GLY A 247 0.49 -13.05 -1.36
C GLY A 247 0.64 -13.69 0.03
N ARG A 248 -0.26 -13.35 0.96
CA ARG A 248 -0.27 -13.93 2.33
C ARG A 248 -1.04 -15.26 2.45
N HIS A 249 -2.03 -15.52 1.61
CA HIS A 249 -2.95 -16.66 1.74
C HIS A 249 -3.30 -17.35 0.41
N CYS A 250 -2.30 -17.71 -0.41
CA CYS A 250 -2.55 -18.37 -1.69
C CYS A 250 -3.39 -19.66 -1.57
N GLY A 251 -3.36 -20.37 -0.43
CA GLY A 251 -4.27 -21.49 -0.17
C GLY A 251 -5.76 -21.13 -0.19
N ASP A 252 -6.15 -19.87 0.05
CA ASP A 252 -7.54 -19.41 0.00
C ASP A 252 -7.81 -18.39 -1.13
N THR A 253 -6.77 -17.75 -1.70
CA THR A 253 -6.91 -16.72 -2.75
C THR A 253 -6.48 -17.14 -4.15
N PHE A 254 -5.72 -18.22 -4.31
CA PHE A 254 -5.33 -18.72 -5.63
C PHE A 254 -6.47 -19.54 -6.25
N LYS A 255 -6.83 -19.26 -7.51
CA LYS A 255 -7.83 -20.06 -8.24
C LYS A 255 -7.31 -21.45 -8.62
N GLY A 256 -5.99 -21.64 -8.64
CA GLY A 256 -5.33 -22.85 -9.11
C GLY A 256 -4.48 -22.62 -10.37
N PRO A 257 -3.79 -23.67 -10.85
CA PRO A 257 -3.03 -23.62 -12.09
C PRO A 257 -3.96 -23.42 -13.30
N ASN A 258 -3.44 -22.79 -14.37
CA ASN A 258 -4.21 -22.48 -15.58
C ASN A 258 -4.42 -23.67 -16.52
N ARG A 259 -3.80 -24.82 -16.20
CA ARG A 259 -3.95 -26.09 -16.89
C ARG A 259 -3.82 -27.23 -15.87
N HIS A 260 -4.60 -28.30 -16.00
CA HIS A 260 -4.75 -29.34 -14.97
C HIS A 260 -3.49 -30.20 -14.74
N ASP A 261 -2.55 -30.17 -15.67
CA ASP A 261 -1.25 -30.84 -15.66
C ASP A 261 -0.13 -29.99 -15.05
N LYS A 262 -0.39 -28.71 -14.73
CA LYS A 262 0.57 -27.81 -14.08
C LYS A 262 0.39 -27.86 -12.54
N PRO A 263 1.45 -27.87 -11.73
CA PRO A 263 1.35 -27.95 -10.26
C PRO A 263 0.96 -26.61 -9.62
N SER A 264 0.42 -26.66 -8.40
CA SER A 264 0.14 -25.45 -7.61
C SER A 264 1.41 -24.93 -6.91
N LEU A 265 1.99 -23.86 -7.46
CA LEU A 265 3.20 -23.21 -6.93
C LEU A 265 2.89 -21.85 -6.28
N TRP A 266 3.49 -21.60 -5.11
CA TRP A 266 3.44 -20.31 -4.39
C TRP A 266 4.86 -19.71 -4.34
N THR A 267 5.12 -18.68 -5.14
CA THR A 267 6.44 -18.04 -5.34
C THR A 267 6.76 -16.95 -4.31
N GLU A 268 5.75 -16.37 -3.67
CA GLU A 268 5.94 -15.42 -2.55
C GLU A 268 4.87 -15.55 -1.46
N ASN A 269 5.20 -16.24 -0.38
CA ASN A 269 4.50 -16.19 0.88
C ASN A 269 5.09 -15.05 1.72
N TRP A 270 4.43 -13.88 1.74
CA TRP A 270 4.97 -12.66 2.35
C TRP A 270 5.13 -12.80 3.87
N THR A 271 6.37 -12.91 4.37
CA THR A 271 6.70 -13.22 5.78
C THR A 271 6.56 -12.03 6.73
N THR A 272 6.54 -10.83 6.18
CA THR A 272 6.05 -9.58 6.77
C THR A 272 5.70 -8.63 5.61
N GLN A 273 5.67 -7.32 5.83
CA GLN A 273 5.69 -6.28 4.80
C GLN A 273 7.08 -5.62 4.79
N PHE A 274 7.51 -5.09 3.64
CA PHE A 274 8.66 -4.19 3.59
C PHE A 274 8.38 -2.89 4.35
N ARG A 275 9.40 -2.04 4.48
CA ARG A 275 9.37 -0.83 5.28
C ARG A 275 9.80 0.37 4.45
N VAL A 276 9.07 1.47 4.56
CA VAL A 276 9.43 2.79 4.01
C VAL A 276 9.61 3.80 5.14
N PHE A 277 10.46 4.81 4.93
CA PHE A 277 10.63 5.89 5.91
C PHE A 277 9.28 6.59 6.14
N GLY A 278 8.81 6.60 7.40
CA GLY A 278 7.48 7.06 7.81
C GLY A 278 6.54 5.95 8.29
N ASP A 279 6.82 4.67 8.02
CA ASP A 279 5.95 3.59 8.49
C ASP A 279 5.99 3.39 10.02
N PRO A 280 4.84 3.18 10.70
CA PRO A 280 4.77 2.59 12.05
C PRO A 280 5.00 1.06 11.97
N PRO A 281 5.50 0.37 13.03
CA PRO A 281 5.90 -1.04 12.96
C PRO A 281 4.82 -2.01 12.42
N THR A 282 5.23 -2.96 11.58
CA THR A 282 4.36 -3.98 10.96
C THR A 282 4.99 -5.37 11.00
N HIS A 283 4.27 -6.34 11.56
CA HIS A 283 4.71 -7.72 11.71
C HIS A 283 3.67 -8.68 11.13
N ARG A 284 4.09 -9.90 10.79
CA ARG A 284 3.17 -11.02 10.50
C ARG A 284 3.50 -12.18 11.42
N THR A 285 2.51 -12.68 12.14
CA THR A 285 2.70 -13.68 13.20
C THR A 285 3.13 -15.04 12.64
N ALA A 286 3.84 -15.83 13.44
CA ALA A 286 4.36 -17.14 13.01
C ALA A 286 3.23 -18.15 12.75
N ASP A 287 2.19 -18.10 13.57
CA ASP A 287 0.95 -18.88 13.47
C ASP A 287 0.18 -18.62 12.17
N ASP A 288 0.01 -17.36 11.75
CA ASP A 288 -0.68 -17.03 10.50
C ASP A 288 0.09 -17.51 9.26
N ILE A 289 1.43 -17.37 9.28
CA ILE A 289 2.27 -17.91 8.21
C ILE A 289 2.14 -19.45 8.19
N ALA A 290 2.24 -20.11 9.34
CA ALA A 290 2.07 -21.57 9.45
C ALA A 290 0.66 -22.04 9.02
N PHE A 291 -0.39 -21.32 9.39
CA PHE A 291 -1.77 -21.54 8.94
C PHE A 291 -1.83 -21.48 7.42
N SER A 292 -1.33 -20.40 6.83
CA SER A 292 -1.38 -20.17 5.40
C SER A 292 -0.63 -21.25 4.60
N VAL A 293 0.51 -21.72 5.10
CA VAL A 293 1.31 -22.83 4.56
C VAL A 293 0.53 -24.14 4.64
N ALA A 294 0.08 -24.54 5.84
CA ALA A 294 -0.70 -25.76 6.02
C ALA A 294 -1.98 -25.77 5.18
N ARG A 295 -2.63 -24.60 5.03
CA ARG A 295 -3.82 -24.39 4.21
C ARG A 295 -3.54 -24.66 2.73
N PHE A 296 -2.42 -24.14 2.21
CA PHE A 296 -2.00 -24.34 0.82
C PHE A 296 -1.66 -25.81 0.52
N PHE A 297 -0.82 -26.46 1.33
CA PHE A 297 -0.50 -27.88 1.14
C PHE A 297 -1.73 -28.80 1.34
N SER A 298 -2.71 -28.43 2.17
CA SER A 298 -3.99 -29.17 2.29
C SER A 298 -4.89 -29.08 1.04
N LYS A 299 -4.51 -28.26 0.06
CA LYS A 299 -5.25 -27.96 -1.17
C LYS A 299 -4.39 -28.20 -2.42
N ASN A 300 -3.64 -29.30 -2.43
CA ASN A 300 -2.74 -29.72 -3.53
C ASN A 300 -1.57 -28.76 -3.83
N GLY A 301 -1.26 -27.81 -2.93
CA GLY A 301 -0.04 -27.03 -3.01
C GLY A 301 1.21 -27.90 -2.81
N SER A 302 2.24 -27.72 -3.64
CA SER A 302 3.47 -28.54 -3.58
C SER A 302 4.78 -27.73 -3.52
N HIS A 303 4.74 -26.42 -3.74
CA HIS A 303 5.85 -25.49 -3.52
C HIS A 303 5.40 -24.26 -2.74
N VAL A 304 6.07 -23.94 -1.63
CA VAL A 304 5.97 -22.62 -1.01
C VAL A 304 7.35 -21.98 -0.93
N ASN A 305 7.44 -20.71 -1.33
CA ASN A 305 8.61 -19.87 -1.08
C ASN A 305 8.29 -18.76 -0.08
N TYR A 306 9.10 -18.64 0.98
CA TYR A 306 9.02 -17.52 1.91
C TYR A 306 9.67 -16.26 1.33
N TYR A 307 8.89 -15.20 1.15
CA TYR A 307 9.37 -13.90 0.69
C TYR A 307 9.28 -12.87 1.82
N MET A 308 10.36 -12.49 2.51
CA MET A 308 11.71 -13.04 2.46
C MET A 308 11.92 -14.17 3.46
N TYR A 309 12.90 -15.05 3.22
CA TYR A 309 13.42 -15.95 4.24
C TYR A 309 14.60 -15.34 4.98
N HIS A 310 15.53 -14.70 4.26
CA HIS A 310 16.46 -13.70 4.77
C HIS A 310 16.30 -12.42 3.97
N GLY A 311 15.96 -11.31 4.63
CA GLY A 311 15.75 -10.02 3.97
C GLY A 311 17.04 -9.29 3.64
N GLY A 312 17.89 -9.09 4.63
CA GLY A 312 19.18 -8.40 4.51
C GLY A 312 19.05 -6.87 4.42
N THR A 313 20.07 -6.24 3.83
CA THR A 313 20.24 -4.77 3.79
C THR A 313 20.32 -4.25 2.35
N ASN A 314 19.60 -3.17 2.04
CA ASN A 314 19.74 -2.39 0.81
C ASN A 314 21.02 -1.54 0.87
N PHE A 315 22.18 -2.18 0.67
CA PHE A 315 23.49 -1.53 0.81
C PHE A 315 23.69 -0.35 -0.15
N GLY A 316 24.15 0.78 0.40
CA GLY A 316 24.43 2.01 -0.34
C GLY A 316 23.17 2.75 -0.78
N ARG A 317 22.83 2.69 -2.07
CA ARG A 317 21.72 3.43 -2.70
C ARG A 317 20.69 2.55 -3.40
N THR A 318 20.74 1.23 -3.23
CA THR A 318 19.95 0.28 -4.05
C THR A 318 18.49 0.08 -3.60
N SER A 319 18.00 0.75 -2.56
CA SER A 319 16.57 0.70 -2.21
C SER A 319 15.71 1.48 -3.21
N ALA A 320 14.49 1.02 -3.45
CA ALA A 320 13.47 1.77 -4.17
C ALA A 320 13.03 3.02 -3.38
N HIS A 321 12.28 3.93 -4.02
CA HIS A 321 11.93 5.22 -3.42
C HIS A 321 11.26 5.12 -2.04
N PHE A 322 11.85 5.82 -1.06
CA PHE A 322 11.52 5.79 0.37
C PHE A 322 11.70 4.43 1.09
N VAL A 323 12.04 3.33 0.41
CA VAL A 323 12.26 2.03 1.06
C VAL A 323 13.50 2.08 1.94
N THR A 324 13.39 1.54 3.16
CA THR A 324 14.46 1.65 4.15
C THR A 324 15.68 0.80 3.80
N THR A 325 16.82 1.18 4.38
CA THR A 325 18.07 0.40 4.31
C THR A 325 17.93 -1.01 4.87
N ARG A 326 17.23 -1.20 6.00
CA ARG A 326 16.83 -2.54 6.46
C ARG A 326 15.74 -3.11 5.54
N TYR A 327 15.84 -4.38 5.16
CA TYR A 327 14.84 -5.06 4.34
C TYR A 327 14.35 -6.34 5.03
N TYR A 328 13.04 -6.47 5.23
CA TYR A 328 12.40 -7.66 5.84
C TYR A 328 13.06 -8.15 7.14
N ASP A 329 13.31 -7.25 8.10
CA ASP A 329 13.96 -7.60 9.39
C ASP A 329 13.11 -8.52 10.32
N ASP A 330 11.83 -8.70 9.99
CA ASP A 330 10.92 -9.69 10.62
C ASP A 330 10.83 -11.00 9.82
N ALA A 331 11.73 -11.25 8.86
CA ALA A 331 11.83 -12.54 8.18
C ALA A 331 12.35 -13.65 9.13
N PRO A 332 12.17 -14.95 8.79
CA PRO A 332 12.67 -16.09 9.58
C PRO A 332 14.17 -16.00 9.92
N LEU A 333 14.98 -15.48 9.02
CA LEU A 333 16.31 -14.96 9.29
C LEU A 333 16.28 -13.43 9.14
N ASP A 334 16.74 -12.74 10.17
CA ASP A 334 16.64 -11.27 10.27
C ASP A 334 17.61 -10.52 9.32
N GLU A 335 17.67 -9.18 9.39
CA GLU A 335 18.58 -8.33 8.58
C GLU A 335 20.04 -8.82 8.64
N TYR A 336 20.46 -9.42 9.76
CA TYR A 336 21.83 -9.83 10.02
C TYR A 336 22.03 -11.35 9.90
N GLY A 337 20.99 -12.08 9.46
CA GLY A 337 21.01 -13.53 9.29
C GLY A 337 20.95 -14.32 10.61
N MET A 338 20.42 -13.74 11.68
CA MET A 338 20.13 -14.44 12.95
C MET A 338 18.73 -15.07 12.91
N GLU A 339 18.51 -16.15 13.66
CA GLU A 339 17.25 -16.90 13.69
C GLU A 339 16.17 -16.10 14.45
N LYS A 340 15.19 -15.50 13.74
CA LYS A 340 14.05 -14.76 14.34
C LYS A 340 13.02 -15.77 14.85
N GLU A 341 13.33 -16.38 15.98
CA GLU A 341 12.42 -17.27 16.71
C GLU A 341 11.32 -16.46 17.43
N PRO A 342 10.05 -16.89 17.44
CA PRO A 342 9.57 -18.24 17.14
C PRO A 342 9.29 -18.52 15.65
N LYS A 343 9.40 -17.52 14.76
CA LYS A 343 8.98 -17.64 13.35
C LYS A 343 9.81 -18.70 12.61
N TYR A 344 11.13 -18.65 12.77
CA TYR A 344 12.05 -19.65 12.21
C TYR A 344 11.72 -21.09 12.60
N GLY A 345 11.62 -21.36 13.90
CA GLY A 345 11.42 -22.69 14.48
C GLY A 345 10.01 -23.22 14.24
N HIS A 346 8.99 -22.36 14.29
CA HIS A 346 7.61 -22.77 14.01
C HIS A 346 7.40 -23.15 12.54
N LEU A 347 8.02 -22.44 11.60
CA LEU A 347 8.01 -22.84 10.18
C LEU A 347 8.83 -24.12 9.93
N LYS A 348 10.00 -24.24 10.56
CA LYS A 348 10.78 -25.49 10.61
C LYS A 348 9.97 -26.67 11.19
N HIS A 349 9.02 -26.43 12.09
CA HIS A 349 8.08 -27.43 12.59
C HIS A 349 6.96 -27.77 11.59
N VAL A 350 6.36 -26.80 10.89
CA VAL A 350 5.37 -27.12 9.83
C VAL A 350 6.01 -27.87 8.65
N HIS A 351 7.24 -27.55 8.25
CA HIS A 351 8.01 -28.32 7.27
C HIS A 351 8.18 -29.79 7.70
N ARG A 352 8.45 -30.05 8.99
CA ARG A 352 8.56 -31.41 9.51
C ARG A 352 7.21 -32.15 9.51
N ALA A 353 6.11 -31.46 9.82
CA ALA A 353 4.77 -32.05 9.77
C ALA A 353 4.36 -32.41 8.34
N LEU A 354 4.60 -31.52 7.37
CA LEU A 354 4.35 -31.75 5.95
C LEU A 354 5.23 -32.87 5.37
N GLU A 355 6.50 -32.95 5.75
CA GLU A 355 7.40 -34.05 5.34
C GLU A 355 6.92 -35.42 5.86
N LEU A 356 6.28 -35.48 7.03
CA LEU A 356 5.63 -36.71 7.51
C LEU A 356 4.39 -37.06 6.66
N CYS A 357 3.65 -36.07 6.15
CA CYS A 357 2.48 -36.25 5.27
C CYS A 357 2.84 -36.54 3.79
N LYS A 358 4.07 -36.28 3.37
CA LYS A 358 4.54 -36.25 1.97
C LYS A 358 4.10 -37.41 1.08
N LYS A 359 4.17 -38.66 1.56
CA LYS A 359 3.73 -39.81 0.74
C LYS A 359 2.23 -39.76 0.42
N ALA A 360 1.40 -39.30 1.35
CA ALA A 360 -0.03 -39.11 1.13
C ALA A 360 -0.31 -37.89 0.24
N LEU A 361 0.40 -36.78 0.43
CA LEU A 361 0.26 -35.57 -0.40
C LEU A 361 0.63 -35.80 -1.87
N LEU A 362 1.65 -36.62 -2.15
CA LEU A 362 2.17 -36.86 -3.51
C LEU A 362 1.54 -38.06 -4.23
N TRP A 363 0.86 -38.97 -3.52
CA TRP A 363 0.33 -40.23 -4.10
C TRP A 363 -1.06 -40.65 -3.59
N GLY A 364 -1.68 -39.88 -2.69
CA GLY A 364 -3.03 -40.12 -2.20
C GLY A 364 -4.07 -39.29 -2.97
N HIS A 365 -5.30 -39.80 -3.04
CA HIS A 365 -6.41 -39.02 -3.59
C HIS A 365 -6.92 -38.00 -2.56
N PRO A 366 -7.07 -36.71 -2.93
CA PRO A 366 -7.60 -35.69 -2.04
C PRO A 366 -9.09 -35.91 -1.78
N ARG A 367 -9.49 -35.79 -0.51
CA ARG A 367 -10.87 -35.80 -0.03
C ARG A 367 -11.08 -34.61 0.90
N ALA A 368 -12.29 -34.03 0.88
CA ALA A 368 -12.67 -32.92 1.74
C ALA A 368 -14.05 -33.16 2.33
N GLN A 369 -14.24 -32.81 3.60
CA GLN A 369 -15.49 -32.91 4.32
C GLN A 369 -15.67 -31.68 5.21
N LYS A 370 -16.86 -31.06 5.16
CA LYS A 370 -17.25 -30.00 6.09
C LYS A 370 -17.73 -30.64 7.40
N LEU A 371 -17.19 -30.20 8.54
CA LEU A 371 -17.49 -30.75 9.88
C LEU A 371 -18.39 -29.84 10.72
N GLY A 372 -18.51 -28.57 10.32
CA GLY A 372 -19.34 -27.54 10.95
C GLY A 372 -19.31 -26.25 10.12
N PRO A 373 -19.90 -25.14 10.58
CA PRO A 373 -19.99 -23.89 9.80
C PRO A 373 -18.62 -23.37 9.33
N ASP A 374 -17.66 -23.30 10.25
CA ASP A 374 -16.28 -22.81 10.05
C ASP A 374 -15.23 -23.94 9.96
N THR A 375 -15.61 -25.18 10.29
CA THR A 375 -14.69 -26.32 10.41
C THR A 375 -14.76 -27.28 9.22
N GLU A 376 -13.60 -27.67 8.71
CA GLU A 376 -13.44 -28.64 7.62
C GLU A 376 -12.27 -29.57 7.87
N VAL A 377 -12.32 -30.76 7.28
CA VAL A 377 -11.16 -31.67 7.19
C VAL A 377 -10.84 -31.94 5.73
N ARG A 378 -9.55 -31.87 5.41
CA ARG A 378 -8.99 -32.33 4.13
C ARG A 378 -8.04 -33.48 4.40
N TYR A 379 -8.19 -34.57 3.66
CA TYR A 379 -7.37 -35.76 3.87
C TYR A 379 -7.04 -36.47 2.56
N TYR A 380 -5.89 -37.13 2.56
CA TYR A 380 -5.30 -37.78 1.40
C TYR A 380 -5.13 -39.26 1.71
N GLU A 381 -5.71 -40.14 0.90
CA GLU A 381 -5.64 -41.60 1.06
C GLU A 381 -5.08 -42.24 -0.21
N GLN A 382 -4.00 -43.02 -0.09
CA GLN A 382 -3.43 -43.77 -1.21
C GLN A 382 -4.13 -45.14 -1.34
N PRO A 383 -4.90 -45.42 -2.41
CA PRO A 383 -5.61 -46.69 -2.58
C PRO A 383 -4.70 -47.92 -2.48
N GLY A 384 -5.25 -49.02 -1.98
CA GLY A 384 -4.50 -50.27 -1.76
C GLY A 384 -3.47 -50.20 -0.61
N THR A 385 -3.34 -49.08 0.11
CA THR A 385 -2.37 -48.92 1.19
C THR A 385 -3.00 -48.38 2.47
N LYS A 386 -2.24 -48.45 3.59
CA LYS A 386 -2.60 -47.81 4.86
C LYS A 386 -2.07 -46.36 4.98
N VAL A 387 -1.65 -45.73 3.87
CA VAL A 387 -1.10 -44.36 3.88
C VAL A 387 -2.23 -43.34 3.80
N CYS A 388 -2.43 -42.63 4.91
CA CYS A 388 -3.41 -41.55 5.05
C CYS A 388 -2.73 -40.33 5.70
N ALA A 389 -3.07 -39.10 5.30
CA ALA A 389 -2.75 -37.88 6.06
C ALA A 389 -3.95 -36.91 6.07
N ALA A 390 -4.18 -36.21 7.18
CA ALA A 390 -5.31 -35.29 7.35
C ALA A 390 -4.90 -33.92 7.91
N PHE A 391 -5.68 -32.91 7.54
CA PHE A 391 -5.59 -31.50 7.91
C PHE A 391 -6.95 -31.07 8.43
N LEU A 392 -7.08 -30.89 9.74
CA LEU A 392 -8.33 -30.48 10.40
C LEU A 392 -8.24 -28.98 10.67
N ALA A 393 -9.10 -28.19 10.01
CA ALA A 393 -9.05 -26.73 10.03
C ALA A 393 -10.25 -26.13 10.78
N ASN A 394 -9.98 -25.14 11.62
CA ASN A 394 -10.97 -24.24 12.21
C ASN A 394 -10.75 -22.83 11.67
N ASN A 395 -11.64 -22.37 10.80
CA ASN A 395 -11.55 -21.03 10.20
C ASN A 395 -12.08 -19.92 11.12
N ASN A 396 -12.77 -20.27 12.22
CA ASN A 396 -13.32 -19.28 13.16
C ASN A 396 -12.19 -18.50 13.83
N THR A 397 -12.22 -17.18 13.75
CA THR A 397 -11.14 -16.30 14.22
C THR A 397 -11.22 -15.94 15.70
N ARG A 398 -12.20 -16.46 16.45
CA ARG A 398 -12.47 -16.08 17.84
C ARG A 398 -12.57 -17.27 18.78
N GLU A 399 -13.15 -18.38 18.33
CA GLU A 399 -13.55 -19.50 19.18
C GLU A 399 -12.88 -20.82 18.73
N SER A 400 -12.45 -21.62 19.70
CA SER A 400 -11.99 -22.99 19.47
C SER A 400 -13.18 -23.94 19.27
N ASN A 401 -13.00 -25.00 18.49
CA ASN A 401 -14.04 -25.95 18.15
C ASN A 401 -13.55 -27.39 18.36
N THR A 402 -14.37 -28.23 18.97
CA THR A 402 -14.14 -29.69 19.01
C THR A 402 -14.85 -30.35 17.84
N VAL A 403 -14.15 -31.20 17.08
CA VAL A 403 -14.71 -31.89 15.91
C VAL A 403 -14.44 -33.40 15.93
N LYS A 404 -15.41 -34.19 15.48
CA LYS A 404 -15.30 -35.64 15.36
C LYS A 404 -14.78 -36.04 13.97
N PHE A 405 -13.65 -36.75 13.91
CA PHE A 405 -13.09 -37.29 12.67
C PHE A 405 -12.63 -38.74 12.87
N LYS A 406 -13.05 -39.65 11.98
CA LYS A 406 -12.78 -41.10 12.04
C LYS A 406 -13.01 -41.74 13.43
N GLY A 407 -14.04 -41.26 14.14
CA GLY A 407 -14.45 -41.76 15.46
C GLY A 407 -13.72 -41.13 16.66
N GLN A 408 -12.72 -40.27 16.44
CA GLN A 408 -11.98 -39.56 17.50
C GLN A 408 -12.38 -38.08 17.53
N ASP A 409 -12.36 -37.48 18.72
CA ASP A 409 -12.66 -36.07 18.95
C ASP A 409 -11.37 -35.24 19.03
N TYR A 410 -11.30 -34.15 18.28
CA TYR A 410 -10.13 -33.27 18.18
C TYR A 410 -10.51 -31.82 18.54
N VAL A 411 -9.78 -31.23 19.49
CA VAL A 411 -9.88 -29.80 19.79
C VAL A 411 -9.04 -29.01 18.78
N LEU A 412 -9.65 -28.00 18.15
CA LEU A 412 -9.00 -27.09 17.22
C LEU A 412 -9.05 -25.66 17.78
N PRO A 413 -7.91 -25.04 18.15
CA PRO A 413 -7.83 -23.61 18.45
C PRO A 413 -8.45 -22.74 17.35
N SER A 414 -8.81 -21.50 17.69
CA SER A 414 -9.27 -20.51 16.69
C SER A 414 -8.21 -20.28 15.61
N ARG A 415 -8.66 -20.04 14.38
CA ARG A 415 -7.83 -19.79 13.17
C ARG A 415 -6.64 -20.77 13.03
N SER A 416 -6.88 -22.06 13.24
CA SER A 416 -5.81 -23.07 13.28
C SER A 416 -6.04 -24.26 12.33
N ILE A 417 -4.95 -24.97 12.01
CA ILE A 417 -4.98 -26.27 11.33
C ILE A 417 -4.14 -27.27 12.12
N SER A 418 -4.74 -28.40 12.50
CA SER A 418 -4.06 -29.56 13.07
C SER A 418 -3.66 -30.55 11.95
N ILE A 419 -2.40 -31.02 11.98
CA ILE A 419 -1.82 -31.92 10.97
C ILE A 419 -1.65 -33.32 11.55
N LEU A 420 -2.24 -34.32 10.89
CA LEU A 420 -2.31 -35.73 11.30
C LEU A 420 -1.69 -36.62 10.20
N PRO A 421 -0.39 -36.97 10.25
CA PRO A 421 0.31 -37.65 9.14
C PRO A 421 -0.08 -39.12 8.92
N ASP A 422 -0.94 -39.67 9.77
CA ASP A 422 -1.54 -41.02 9.69
C ASP A 422 -3.08 -40.97 9.78
N CYS A 423 -3.68 -39.77 9.69
CA CYS A 423 -5.09 -39.48 9.95
C CYS A 423 -5.59 -39.80 11.38
N LYS A 424 -4.70 -39.91 12.38
CA LYS A 424 -5.04 -40.15 13.79
C LYS A 424 -4.30 -39.24 14.76
N THR A 425 -2.97 -39.18 14.70
CA THR A 425 -2.16 -38.47 15.71
C THR A 425 -1.84 -37.05 15.26
N VAL A 426 -2.30 -36.05 16.02
CA VAL A 426 -1.92 -34.65 15.84
C VAL A 426 -0.44 -34.49 16.19
N VAL A 427 0.41 -34.23 15.20
CA VAL A 427 1.86 -33.97 15.44
C VAL A 427 2.20 -32.48 15.50
N TYR A 428 1.29 -31.63 15.04
CA TYR A 428 1.47 -30.19 14.91
C TYR A 428 0.11 -29.48 14.76
N ASN A 429 -0.01 -28.29 15.34
CA ASN A 429 -1.08 -27.34 15.06
C ASN A 429 -0.48 -25.96 14.79
N THR A 430 -1.07 -25.20 13.87
CA THR A 430 -0.50 -23.93 13.41
C THR A 430 -0.56 -22.80 14.44
N ALA A 431 -1.50 -22.82 15.40
CA ALA A 431 -1.62 -21.79 16.44
C ALA A 431 -0.85 -22.13 17.74
N GLN A 432 -0.47 -23.40 17.94
CA GLN A 432 0.19 -23.85 19.18
C GLN A 432 1.72 -23.79 19.02
N ILE A 433 2.31 -22.63 19.35
CA ILE A 433 3.72 -22.30 19.08
C ILE A 433 4.65 -22.96 20.11
N VAL A 434 5.23 -24.10 19.75
CA VAL A 434 6.21 -24.85 20.56
C VAL A 434 7.67 -24.37 20.38
N ALA A 435 7.88 -23.31 19.60
CA ALA A 435 9.18 -22.66 19.46
C ALA A 435 9.38 -21.65 20.60
N GLN A 436 10.55 -21.67 21.24
CA GLN A 436 10.95 -20.59 22.15
C GLN A 436 10.93 -19.26 21.38
N HIS A 437 10.57 -18.15 22.03
CA HIS A 437 10.65 -16.83 21.43
C HIS A 437 12.05 -16.20 21.64
N SER A 438 12.46 -15.33 20.70
CA SER A 438 13.75 -14.64 20.70
C SER A 438 13.59 -13.16 20.31
N TRP A 439 14.70 -12.42 20.38
CA TRP A 439 14.75 -10.97 20.23
C TRP A 439 16.20 -10.55 19.96
N ARG A 440 16.43 -9.31 19.49
CA ARG A 440 17.76 -8.74 19.26
C ARG A 440 18.08 -7.69 20.31
N ASN A 441 19.28 -7.75 20.89
CA ASN A 441 19.77 -6.77 21.85
C ASN A 441 21.02 -6.07 21.30
N TYR A 442 21.04 -4.74 21.28
CA TYR A 442 22.21 -3.95 20.88
C TYR A 442 23.04 -3.58 22.10
N VAL A 443 24.28 -4.09 22.19
CA VAL A 443 25.28 -3.62 23.16
C VAL A 443 26.05 -2.46 22.52
N LYS A 444 26.26 -1.38 23.27
CA LYS A 444 27.20 -0.34 22.89
C LYS A 444 28.62 -0.87 23.13
N SER A 445 29.40 -1.06 22.08
CA SER A 445 30.80 -1.52 22.21
C SER A 445 31.61 -0.56 23.06
N GLU A 446 32.21 -1.05 24.13
CA GLU A 446 33.01 -0.26 25.06
C GLU A 446 34.35 0.14 24.45
N LYS A 447 34.87 -0.69 23.53
CA LYS A 447 36.09 -0.43 22.79
C LYS A 447 35.92 0.66 21.73
N THR A 448 34.86 0.56 20.94
CA THR A 448 34.60 1.44 19.77
C THR A 448 33.97 2.77 20.16
N SER A 449 33.20 2.83 21.26
CA SER A 449 32.37 4.01 21.57
C SER A 449 32.95 4.98 22.61
N LYS A 450 34.17 4.73 23.10
CA LYS A 450 34.91 5.65 23.98
C LYS A 450 35.79 6.57 23.15
N GLY A 451 35.56 7.89 23.26
CA GLY A 451 36.44 8.89 22.66
C GLY A 451 36.38 9.01 21.14
N LEU A 452 35.25 8.68 20.50
CA LEU A 452 35.00 8.98 19.08
C LEU A 452 35.14 10.49 18.84
N LYS A 453 36.17 10.88 18.09
CA LYS A 453 36.45 12.27 17.70
C LYS A 453 35.97 12.48 16.28
N PHE A 454 34.89 13.24 16.13
CA PHE A 454 34.36 13.59 14.82
C PHE A 454 35.05 14.84 14.28
N GLU A 455 35.45 14.77 13.02
CA GLU A 455 35.83 15.91 12.21
C GLU A 455 34.71 16.20 11.19
N THR A 456 34.52 17.47 10.86
CA THR A 456 33.45 17.96 9.97
C THR A 456 33.99 18.61 8.72
N TYR A 457 33.27 18.49 7.61
CA TYR A 457 33.45 19.27 6.38
C TYR A 457 32.06 19.69 5.89
N SER A 458 31.82 21.01 5.80
CA SER A 458 30.55 21.54 5.27
C SER A 458 30.59 21.55 3.75
N GLU A 459 29.49 21.12 3.13
CA GLU A 459 29.31 21.12 1.69
C GLU A 459 29.27 22.56 1.14
N ASN A 460 29.87 22.79 -0.03
CA ASN A 460 29.80 24.09 -0.69
C ASN A 460 28.43 24.29 -1.36
N ILE A 461 27.82 25.46 -1.17
CA ILE A 461 26.51 25.80 -1.73
C ILE A 461 26.73 26.66 -2.98
N PRO A 462 26.40 26.19 -4.19
CA PRO A 462 26.58 26.98 -5.40
C PRO A 462 25.61 28.18 -5.40
N SER A 463 26.14 29.39 -5.55
CA SER A 463 25.36 30.65 -5.61
C SER A 463 24.79 30.93 -7.00
N LYS A 464 25.64 30.85 -8.04
CA LYS A 464 25.25 30.77 -9.45
C LYS A 464 26.03 29.65 -10.13
N LEU A 465 25.33 28.84 -10.90
CA LEU A 465 25.88 27.97 -11.93
C LEU A 465 25.51 28.58 -13.29
N ASP A 466 26.34 28.37 -14.30
CA ASP A 466 25.96 28.71 -15.68
C ASP A 466 24.79 27.81 -16.11
N GLY A 467 23.83 28.39 -16.82
CA GLY A 467 22.59 27.72 -17.21
C GLY A 467 22.25 28.04 -18.66
N ASP A 468 21.98 26.98 -19.42
CA ASP A 468 21.55 26.98 -20.82
C ASP A 468 20.04 26.67 -20.96
N SER A 469 19.39 26.26 -19.87
CA SER A 469 17.96 25.94 -19.82
C SER A 469 17.13 27.08 -19.25
N LEU A 470 16.00 27.38 -19.90
CA LEU A 470 14.96 28.27 -19.38
C LEU A 470 14.06 27.60 -18.32
N ILE A 471 14.17 26.27 -18.14
CA ILE A 471 13.35 25.49 -17.19
C ILE A 471 14.19 24.59 -16.26
N PRO A 472 13.71 24.27 -15.04
CA PRO A 472 14.31 23.26 -14.18
C PRO A 472 14.33 21.88 -14.84
N ALA A 473 15.50 21.24 -14.89
CA ALA A 473 15.68 19.93 -15.50
C ALA A 473 15.20 18.77 -14.59
N GLU A 474 14.72 17.69 -15.22
CA GLU A 474 14.15 16.52 -14.52
C GLU A 474 15.19 15.83 -13.61
N LEU A 475 14.83 15.54 -12.36
CA LEU A 475 15.79 15.12 -11.33
C LEU A 475 16.38 13.72 -11.58
N TYR A 476 15.62 12.76 -12.13
CA TYR A 476 16.19 11.47 -12.51
C TYR A 476 17.15 11.61 -13.71
N TYR A 477 16.86 12.48 -14.68
CA TYR A 477 17.74 12.80 -15.81
C TYR A 477 19.04 13.50 -15.40
N LEU A 478 18.99 14.43 -14.45
CA LEU A 478 20.21 15.03 -13.88
C LEU A 478 21.06 14.00 -13.11
N THR A 479 20.43 13.16 -12.28
CA THR A 479 21.17 12.28 -11.36
C THR A 479 21.65 10.96 -11.99
N LYS A 480 20.92 10.42 -12.97
CA LYS A 480 21.20 9.15 -13.68
C LYS A 480 21.49 7.95 -12.78
N ASP A 481 20.87 7.91 -11.59
CA ASP A 481 21.13 6.97 -10.45
C ASP A 481 22.59 6.98 -9.92
N LYS A 482 23.46 7.87 -10.45
CA LYS A 482 24.86 8.02 -10.02
C LYS A 482 25.01 8.83 -8.72
N THR A 483 23.95 9.49 -8.26
CA THR A 483 23.85 10.26 -7.01
C THR A 483 22.39 10.36 -6.56
N ASP A 484 22.14 10.65 -5.27
CA ASP A 484 20.80 11.02 -4.76
C ASP A 484 20.49 12.53 -4.94
N TYR A 485 21.41 13.32 -5.51
CA TYR A 485 21.43 14.79 -5.34
C TYR A 485 21.62 15.55 -6.65
N ALA A 486 20.90 16.65 -6.85
CA ALA A 486 21.21 17.65 -7.89
C ALA A 486 20.86 19.07 -7.45
N TRP A 487 21.77 20.01 -7.71
CA TRP A 487 21.55 21.44 -7.49
C TRP A 487 20.84 22.09 -8.68
N TYR A 488 19.98 23.06 -8.36
CA TYR A 488 19.31 23.98 -9.25
C TYR A 488 19.61 25.40 -8.74
N THR A 489 20.14 26.28 -9.58
CA THR A 489 20.39 27.68 -9.21
C THR A 489 19.76 28.63 -10.20
N THR A 490 19.11 29.67 -9.70
CA THR A 490 18.66 30.82 -10.50
C THR A 490 18.84 32.13 -9.73
N SER A 491 18.76 33.27 -10.41
CA SER A 491 18.94 34.60 -9.82
C SER A 491 17.77 35.52 -10.15
N ILE A 492 17.28 36.28 -9.16
CA ILE A 492 16.21 37.26 -9.31
C ILE A 492 16.70 38.65 -8.87
N LYS A 493 16.58 39.63 -9.76
CA LYS A 493 16.76 41.06 -9.43
C LYS A 493 15.46 41.63 -8.86
N ILE A 494 15.60 42.30 -7.72
CA ILE A 494 14.54 42.94 -6.94
C ILE A 494 14.84 44.44 -6.88
N GLU A 495 13.92 45.29 -7.33
CA GLU A 495 14.05 46.74 -7.15
C GLU A 495 13.50 47.17 -5.78
N GLU A 496 13.79 48.40 -5.35
CA GLU A 496 13.31 48.90 -4.04
C GLU A 496 11.77 48.99 -4.00
N ASP A 497 11.15 49.30 -5.14
CA ASP A 497 9.70 49.32 -5.35
C ASP A 497 9.05 47.93 -5.52
N ASP A 498 9.78 46.82 -5.51
CA ASP A 498 9.19 45.47 -5.46
C ASP A 498 8.79 45.06 -4.03
N LEU A 499 9.47 45.59 -3.01
CA LEU A 499 9.37 45.12 -1.62
C LEU A 499 8.17 45.74 -0.88
N PRO A 500 7.39 44.96 -0.10
CA PRO A 500 6.16 45.44 0.52
C PRO A 500 6.38 46.40 1.70
N ASP A 501 5.72 47.57 1.68
CA ASP A 501 5.84 48.60 2.74
C ASP A 501 5.25 48.15 4.09
N GLN A 502 4.30 47.22 4.05
CA GLN A 502 3.58 46.78 5.23
C GLN A 502 4.31 45.65 5.96
N LYS A 503 4.79 45.91 7.18
CA LYS A 503 5.43 44.93 8.11
C LYS A 503 4.64 43.64 8.41
N LYS A 504 3.42 43.48 7.89
CA LYS A 504 2.59 42.27 7.98
C LYS A 504 2.61 41.39 6.73
N VAL A 505 2.88 41.97 5.56
CA VAL A 505 3.04 41.21 4.30
C VAL A 505 4.45 40.64 4.29
N LYS A 506 4.58 39.33 4.09
CA LYS A 506 5.86 38.66 3.91
C LYS A 506 5.93 38.11 2.50
N THR A 507 7.01 38.38 1.81
CA THR A 507 7.33 37.72 0.55
C THR A 507 7.64 36.25 0.82
N MET A 508 7.04 35.34 0.03
CA MET A 508 7.12 33.89 0.23
C MET A 508 7.67 33.22 -1.03
N LEU A 509 8.56 32.23 -0.85
CA LEU A 509 8.95 31.32 -1.92
C LEU A 509 8.04 30.09 -1.90
N LYS A 510 7.44 29.79 -3.06
CA LYS A 510 6.64 28.59 -3.32
C LYS A 510 7.38 27.72 -4.33
N VAL A 511 7.75 26.50 -3.94
CA VAL A 511 8.34 25.49 -4.83
C VAL A 511 7.45 24.25 -4.80
N ALA A 512 6.76 23.98 -5.92
CA ALA A 512 6.08 22.72 -6.15
C ALA A 512 7.07 21.71 -6.71
N SER A 513 7.13 20.52 -6.09
CA SER A 513 8.03 19.43 -6.49
C SER A 513 7.26 18.13 -6.68
N LEU A 514 7.64 17.34 -7.67
CA LEU A 514 7.13 15.98 -7.88
C LEU A 514 7.82 14.94 -6.98
N GLY A 515 8.92 15.32 -6.34
CA GLY A 515 9.58 14.52 -5.29
C GLY A 515 11.12 14.54 -5.35
N HIS A 516 11.81 13.86 -4.43
CA HIS A 516 11.26 13.21 -3.22
C HIS A 516 11.45 14.08 -1.96
N ALA A 517 12.46 14.94 -1.94
CA ALA A 517 12.64 16.03 -1.00
C ALA A 517 13.41 17.19 -1.66
N ILE A 518 13.35 18.39 -1.08
CA ILE A 518 14.25 19.50 -1.44
C ILE A 518 14.85 20.16 -0.19
N ILE A 519 16.01 20.79 -0.35
CA ILE A 519 16.62 21.70 0.61
C ILE A 519 16.84 23.05 -0.09
N VAL A 520 16.43 24.16 0.54
CA VAL A 520 16.38 25.47 -0.11
C VAL A 520 17.26 26.48 0.61
N TYR A 521 18.09 27.17 -0.16
CA TYR A 521 18.96 28.25 0.26
C TYR A 521 18.67 29.52 -0.57
N VAL A 522 18.77 30.68 0.04
CA VAL A 522 18.69 31.99 -0.64
C VAL A 522 19.82 32.87 -0.15
N ASN A 523 20.57 33.48 -1.06
CA ASN A 523 21.80 34.24 -0.79
C ASN A 523 22.85 33.46 0.03
N GLY A 524 22.84 32.12 -0.07
CA GLY A 524 23.68 31.21 0.73
C GLY A 524 23.09 30.83 2.10
N GLU A 525 22.05 31.53 2.58
CA GLU A 525 21.38 31.22 3.85
C GLU A 525 20.31 30.13 3.70
N TYR A 526 20.33 29.15 4.60
CA TYR A 526 19.36 28.05 4.64
C TYR A 526 17.95 28.54 5.04
N GLN A 527 16.98 28.35 4.15
CA GLN A 527 15.57 28.75 4.35
C GLN A 527 14.69 27.58 4.83
N GLY A 528 15.05 26.35 4.51
CA GLY A 528 14.31 25.17 4.95
C GLY A 528 14.56 23.90 4.13
N ASN A 529 13.83 22.85 4.48
CA ASN A 529 13.66 21.65 3.67
C ASN A 529 12.17 21.22 3.71
N GLU A 530 11.73 20.44 2.73
CA GLU A 530 10.40 19.83 2.70
C GLU A 530 10.44 18.52 1.90
N HIS A 531 9.52 17.59 2.16
CA HIS A 531 9.53 16.27 1.51
C HIS A 531 8.16 15.62 1.32
N GLY A 532 8.09 14.71 0.34
CA GLY A 532 6.95 13.82 0.15
C GLY A 532 6.99 12.57 1.03
N SER A 533 6.13 11.62 0.72
CA SER A 533 6.08 10.27 1.29
C SER A 533 6.06 9.19 0.20
N HIS A 534 6.17 7.92 0.60
CA HIS A 534 6.04 6.78 -0.32
C HIS A 534 4.65 6.71 -0.98
N GLU A 535 3.60 7.24 -0.35
CA GLU A 535 2.27 7.33 -0.98
C GLU A 535 2.21 8.56 -1.91
N MET A 536 2.45 9.75 -1.36
CA MET A 536 2.32 11.05 -2.02
C MET A 536 3.71 11.70 -2.16
N LYS A 537 4.33 11.54 -3.34
CA LYS A 537 5.73 11.91 -3.61
C LYS A 537 5.88 13.42 -3.81
N SER A 538 4.84 14.04 -4.36
CA SER A 538 4.75 15.47 -4.62
C SER A 538 4.40 16.26 -3.36
N PHE A 539 4.90 17.49 -3.29
CA PHE A 539 4.69 18.41 -2.17
C PHE A 539 4.94 19.87 -2.62
N VAL A 540 4.57 20.83 -1.78
CA VAL A 540 4.82 22.27 -2.02
C VAL A 540 5.56 22.87 -0.83
N PHE A 541 6.85 23.17 -1.01
CA PHE A 541 7.60 23.98 -0.06
C PHE A 541 7.07 25.41 -0.10
N THR A 542 6.71 25.97 1.06
CA THR A 542 6.28 27.37 1.19
C THR A 542 6.90 27.98 2.44
N LYS A 543 7.81 28.95 2.29
CA LYS A 543 8.50 29.65 3.40
C LYS A 543 8.68 31.15 3.11
N PRO A 544 8.71 32.02 4.13
CA PRO A 544 9.05 33.44 3.95
C PRO A 544 10.49 33.60 3.48
N LEU A 545 10.75 34.63 2.67
CA LEU A 545 12.08 35.02 2.22
C LEU A 545 12.54 36.34 2.85
N ASN A 546 13.84 36.42 3.13
CA ASN A 546 14.55 37.68 3.32
C ASN A 546 15.23 38.06 2.00
N LEU A 547 14.52 38.79 1.13
CA LEU A 547 15.10 39.38 -0.09
C LEU A 547 15.74 40.74 0.23
N LYS A 548 16.81 41.07 -0.50
CA LYS A 548 17.47 42.38 -0.51
C LYS A 548 17.24 43.06 -1.87
N THR A 549 17.39 44.38 -1.94
CA THR A 549 17.45 45.10 -3.22
C THR A 549 18.66 44.63 -4.04
N GLY A 550 18.51 44.58 -5.37
CA GLY A 550 19.49 44.02 -6.31
C GLY A 550 19.36 42.50 -6.49
N ASP A 551 20.47 41.84 -6.81
CA ASP A 551 20.48 40.42 -7.19
C ASP A 551 20.40 39.48 -5.97
N ASN A 552 19.41 38.60 -5.99
CA ASN A 552 19.19 37.53 -5.04
C ASN A 552 19.39 36.18 -5.71
N TYR A 553 20.15 35.30 -5.06
CA TYR A 553 20.51 33.98 -5.59
C TYR A 553 19.69 32.90 -4.88
N ILE A 554 19.03 32.03 -5.63
CA ILE A 554 18.18 30.95 -5.10
C ILE A 554 18.83 29.62 -5.50
N SER A 555 19.19 28.81 -4.50
CA SER A 555 19.86 27.52 -4.68
C SER A 555 19.01 26.41 -4.04
N ILE A 556 18.44 25.55 -4.87
CA ILE A 556 17.61 24.41 -4.46
C ILE A 556 18.41 23.13 -4.68
N LEU A 557 18.54 22.30 -3.65
CA LEU A 557 19.04 20.94 -3.76
C LEU A 557 17.85 19.97 -3.89
N GLY A 558 17.67 19.39 -5.08
CA GLY A 558 16.78 18.25 -5.28
C GLY A 558 17.38 16.98 -4.68
N VAL A 559 16.54 16.20 -3.98
CA VAL A 559 16.96 15.02 -3.22
C VAL A 559 16.08 13.81 -3.54
N LEU A 560 16.71 12.75 -4.02
CA LEU A 560 16.13 11.43 -4.24
C LEU A 560 16.29 10.52 -3.01
N THR A 561 15.64 9.36 -3.11
CA THR A 561 15.53 8.33 -2.06
C THR A 561 15.51 6.92 -2.66
N GLY A 562 16.05 6.75 -3.87
CA GLY A 562 15.81 5.61 -4.76
C GLY A 562 14.85 5.94 -5.91
N LEU A 563 14.85 5.11 -6.96
CA LEU A 563 13.94 5.19 -8.10
C LEU A 563 12.62 4.40 -7.84
N PRO A 564 11.52 4.69 -8.56
CA PRO A 564 10.28 3.90 -8.48
C PRO A 564 10.49 2.46 -8.97
N ASP A 565 9.82 1.49 -8.37
CA ASP A 565 10.02 0.05 -8.63
C ASP A 565 8.80 -0.68 -9.21
N SER A 566 7.70 0.03 -9.43
CA SER A 566 6.39 -0.56 -9.71
C SER A 566 5.49 0.38 -10.53
N GLY A 567 4.55 -0.22 -11.27
CA GLY A 567 3.65 0.45 -12.22
C GLY A 567 4.01 0.17 -13.68
N SER A 568 3.16 0.67 -14.59
CA SER A 568 3.46 0.80 -16.03
C SER A 568 4.20 2.12 -16.30
N TYR A 569 4.86 2.20 -17.46
CA TYR A 569 5.52 3.42 -17.95
C TYR A 569 6.47 4.04 -16.91
N MET A 570 7.40 3.24 -16.37
CA MET A 570 8.35 3.71 -15.35
C MET A 570 9.42 4.63 -15.94
N GLU A 571 9.79 4.39 -17.20
CA GLU A 571 10.70 5.19 -18.00
C GLU A 571 10.20 6.63 -18.25
N LYS A 572 8.87 6.84 -18.20
CA LYS A 572 8.20 8.14 -18.31
C LYS A 572 7.87 8.81 -16.96
N ARG A 573 8.57 8.46 -15.87
CA ARG A 573 8.36 9.06 -14.53
C ARG A 573 9.32 10.23 -14.27
N TYR A 574 8.79 11.29 -13.65
CA TYR A 574 9.47 12.55 -13.36
C TYR A 574 9.63 12.76 -11.85
N ALA A 575 10.68 13.47 -11.44
CA ALA A 575 10.91 14.00 -10.09
C ALA A 575 11.61 15.37 -10.15
N GLY A 576 11.71 16.04 -9.01
CA GLY A 576 12.31 17.38 -8.89
C GLY A 576 11.28 18.53 -8.91
N PRO A 577 11.76 19.78 -8.86
CA PRO A 577 10.91 20.98 -8.96
C PRO A 577 10.16 21.03 -10.30
N ARG A 578 8.87 21.40 -10.28
CA ARG A 578 8.06 21.64 -11.49
C ARG A 578 7.53 23.07 -11.60
N SER A 579 7.37 23.80 -10.50
CA SER A 579 7.04 25.23 -10.51
C SER A 579 7.68 25.95 -9.32
N ILE A 580 8.26 27.12 -9.57
CA ILE A 580 8.96 27.98 -8.60
C ILE A 580 8.46 29.41 -8.77
N SER A 581 7.78 29.94 -7.75
CA SER A 581 7.24 31.31 -7.77
C SER A 581 7.49 32.06 -6.47
N ILE A 582 7.63 33.38 -6.57
CA ILE A 582 7.69 34.30 -5.44
C ILE A 582 6.38 35.05 -5.33
N ILE A 583 5.76 35.00 -4.15
CA ILE A 583 4.43 35.56 -3.86
C ILE A 583 4.58 36.68 -2.83
N GLY A 584 3.84 37.78 -2.99
CA GLY A 584 3.85 38.90 -2.04
C GLY A 584 4.95 39.93 -2.32
N LEU A 585 5.25 40.16 -3.60
CA LEU A 585 5.89 41.39 -4.07
C LEU A 585 4.81 42.44 -4.39
N LYS A 586 5.14 43.72 -4.42
CA LYS A 586 4.23 44.79 -4.90
C LYS A 586 3.83 44.57 -6.36
N SER A 587 4.75 44.05 -7.17
CA SER A 587 4.56 43.64 -8.57
C SER A 587 3.71 42.37 -8.74
N GLY A 588 3.26 41.74 -7.65
CA GLY A 588 2.34 40.59 -7.65
C GLY A 588 3.02 39.26 -7.33
N THR A 589 2.63 38.21 -8.06
CA THR A 589 3.34 36.91 -8.04
C THR A 589 4.27 36.86 -9.24
N ARG A 590 5.56 36.60 -8.99
CA ARG A 590 6.57 36.46 -10.04
C ARG A 590 6.95 34.98 -10.16
N ASP A 591 6.55 34.37 -11.28
CA ASP A 591 7.02 33.04 -11.64
C ASP A 591 8.49 33.11 -12.07
N LEU A 592 9.24 32.06 -11.73
CA LEU A 592 10.66 31.85 -12.07
C LEU A 592 10.85 30.52 -12.83
N THR A 593 9.77 29.80 -13.13
CA THR A 593 9.83 28.44 -13.69
C THR A 593 10.32 28.43 -15.14
N GLU A 594 9.84 29.35 -15.97
CA GLU A 594 10.07 29.35 -17.43
C GLU A 594 10.53 30.74 -17.93
N THR A 595 10.71 31.69 -17.00
CA THR A 595 11.02 33.12 -17.20
C THR A 595 12.48 33.47 -16.89
N ASN A 596 13.28 32.49 -16.48
CA ASN A 596 14.51 32.69 -15.71
C ASN A 596 15.54 31.61 -16.11
N GLU A 597 16.82 31.96 -16.23
CA GLU A 597 17.88 30.97 -16.52
C GLU A 597 18.08 30.01 -15.34
N TRP A 598 18.18 28.70 -15.60
CA TRP A 598 18.40 27.66 -14.61
C TRP A 598 19.72 26.92 -14.83
N GLY A 599 20.68 27.18 -13.95
CA GLY A 599 21.94 26.42 -13.88
C GLY A 599 21.79 25.15 -13.04
N HIS A 600 22.40 24.05 -13.51
CA HIS A 600 22.20 22.70 -12.95
C HIS A 600 23.51 22.00 -12.61
N LEU A 601 23.56 21.29 -11.47
CA LEU A 601 24.74 20.51 -11.10
C LEU A 601 24.38 19.22 -10.34
N ALA A 602 24.45 18.08 -11.04
CA ALA A 602 24.29 16.76 -10.44
C ALA A 602 25.42 16.43 -9.45
N GLY A 603 25.07 15.89 -8.27
CA GLY A 603 25.98 15.36 -7.27
C GLY A 603 26.67 16.41 -6.38
N LEU A 604 26.93 16.02 -5.14
CA LEU A 604 27.65 16.85 -4.16
C LEU A 604 29.15 16.96 -4.51
N GLU A 605 29.78 18.07 -4.15
CA GLU A 605 31.25 18.24 -4.19
C GLU A 605 31.94 17.18 -3.32
N GLY A 606 31.39 16.87 -2.14
CA GLY A 606 31.90 15.78 -1.30
C GLY A 606 31.77 14.39 -1.94
N GLU A 607 30.72 14.14 -2.74
CA GLU A 607 30.61 12.90 -3.53
C GLU A 607 31.65 12.87 -4.67
N LYS A 608 31.82 13.98 -5.40
CA LYS A 608 32.78 14.11 -6.51
C LYS A 608 34.25 14.02 -6.07
N LYS A 609 34.56 14.50 -4.87
CA LYS A 609 35.86 14.32 -4.21
C LYS A 609 35.99 12.93 -3.57
N GLU A 610 34.91 12.17 -3.47
CA GLU A 610 34.86 10.84 -2.85
C GLU A 610 35.30 10.87 -1.37
N VAL A 611 34.90 11.88 -0.59
CA VAL A 611 35.43 12.13 0.76
C VAL A 611 35.16 11.02 1.79
N TYR A 612 34.32 10.03 1.42
CA TYR A 612 34.09 8.77 2.11
C TYR A 612 35.21 7.72 1.91
N THR A 613 36.20 7.99 1.06
CA THR A 613 37.43 7.19 0.86
C THR A 613 38.62 7.83 1.58
N GLU A 614 39.67 7.06 1.85
CA GLU A 614 40.87 7.54 2.54
C GLU A 614 41.71 8.48 1.65
N GLU A 615 41.62 8.33 0.33
CA GLU A 615 42.23 9.18 -0.69
C GLU A 615 41.41 10.47 -0.90
N GLY A 616 40.08 10.35 -1.00
CA GLY A 616 39.16 11.48 -1.13
C GLY A 616 39.07 12.36 0.11
N SER A 617 39.17 11.76 1.30
CA SER A 617 39.25 12.46 2.59
C SER A 617 40.40 13.48 2.64
N LYS A 618 41.50 13.25 1.89
CA LYS A 618 42.66 14.16 1.80
C LYS A 618 42.45 15.33 0.82
N LYS A 619 41.40 15.29 -0.01
CA LYS A 619 41.04 16.34 -0.99
C LYS A 619 40.25 17.52 -0.36
N VAL A 620 39.96 17.47 0.95
CA VAL A 620 39.20 18.51 1.69
C VAL A 620 39.85 18.86 3.03
N LYS A 621 39.66 20.09 3.48
CA LYS A 621 40.06 20.54 4.82
C LYS A 621 38.97 20.11 5.82
N TRP A 622 39.36 19.26 6.77
CA TRP A 622 38.52 18.85 7.89
C TRP A 622 38.68 19.80 9.08
N GLU A 623 37.58 20.07 9.78
CA GLU A 623 37.55 20.93 10.97
C GLU A 623 37.16 20.13 12.21
N LYS A 624 37.68 20.52 13.37
CA LYS A 624 37.37 19.91 14.66
C LYS A 624 36.31 20.76 15.35
N ASP A 625 35.26 20.10 15.85
CA ASP A 625 34.12 20.73 16.53
C ASP A 625 33.41 21.83 15.69
N GLY A 626 33.46 21.71 14.35
CA GLY A 626 32.86 22.65 13.41
C GLY A 626 31.32 22.71 13.49
N GLU A 627 30.75 23.82 13.04
CA GLU A 627 29.32 24.10 13.17
C GLU A 627 28.43 23.06 12.46
N ARG A 628 27.37 22.62 13.14
CA ARG A 628 26.44 21.59 12.66
C ARG A 628 25.43 22.15 11.67
N LYS A 629 25.89 22.47 10.46
CA LYS A 629 25.06 23.04 9.38
C LYS A 629 24.30 21.94 8.61
N PRO A 630 23.21 22.29 7.91
CA PRO A 630 22.64 21.42 6.87
C PRO A 630 23.70 21.17 5.78
N LEU A 631 23.76 19.93 5.28
CA LEU A 631 24.81 19.45 4.37
C LEU A 631 26.23 19.50 4.98
N THR A 632 26.46 18.72 6.02
CA THR A 632 27.79 18.50 6.63
C THR A 632 28.19 17.03 6.55
N TRP A 633 29.39 16.75 6.06
CA TRP A 633 30.06 15.47 6.16
C TRP A 633 30.70 15.29 7.53
N TYR A 634 30.58 14.09 8.10
CA TYR A 634 31.15 13.71 9.39
C TYR A 634 32.09 12.53 9.20
N LYS A 635 33.32 12.63 9.71
CA LYS A 635 34.34 11.57 9.67
C LYS A 635 34.84 11.29 11.08
N THR A 636 35.00 10.01 11.41
CA THR A 636 35.72 9.55 12.61
C THR A 636 36.41 8.24 12.27
N TYR A 637 37.54 7.96 12.92
CA TYR A 637 38.16 6.63 12.90
C TYR A 637 37.79 5.89 14.19
N PHE A 638 37.60 4.58 14.10
CA PHE A 638 37.20 3.75 15.23
C PHE A 638 37.80 2.35 15.10
N GLU A 639 38.15 1.73 16.23
CA GLU A 639 38.60 0.34 16.22
C GLU A 639 37.44 -0.64 16.07
N THR A 640 37.69 -1.79 15.43
CA THR A 640 36.74 -2.90 15.33
C THR A 640 36.19 -3.28 16.71
N PRO A 641 34.85 -3.36 16.86
CA PRO A 641 34.18 -3.78 18.10
C PRO A 641 34.66 -5.13 18.66
N GLU A 642 34.43 -5.34 19.96
CA GLU A 642 34.80 -6.55 20.66
C GLU A 642 33.90 -7.76 20.36
N GLY A 643 34.53 -8.92 20.12
CA GLY A 643 33.88 -10.20 19.87
C GLY A 643 33.49 -10.46 18.40
N GLU A 644 32.89 -11.63 18.15
CA GLU A 644 32.45 -12.08 16.81
C GLU A 644 30.96 -11.76 16.55
N ASN A 645 30.36 -10.90 17.38
CA ASN A 645 28.95 -10.56 17.26
C ASN A 645 28.68 -9.61 16.09
N THR A 646 27.46 -9.69 15.56
CA THR A 646 26.90 -8.72 14.62
C THR A 646 27.02 -7.28 15.12
N VAL A 647 27.46 -6.37 14.24
CA VAL A 647 27.62 -4.93 14.51
C VAL A 647 26.57 -4.11 13.77
N ALA A 648 26.14 -2.99 14.37
CA ALA A 648 25.18 -2.05 13.78
C ALA A 648 25.47 -0.61 14.23
N ILE A 649 25.15 0.38 13.37
CA ILE A 649 25.38 1.81 13.64
C ILE A 649 24.03 2.48 13.94
N ARG A 650 23.88 3.04 15.15
CA ARG A 650 22.63 3.67 15.63
C ARG A 650 22.68 5.20 15.43
N MET A 651 22.04 5.71 14.39
CA MET A 651 22.05 7.14 14.02
C MET A 651 21.11 8.03 14.86
N LYS A 652 20.85 7.68 16.13
CA LYS A 652 19.93 8.44 16.99
C LYS A 652 20.46 9.86 17.21
N GLY A 653 19.65 10.87 16.87
CA GLY A 653 20.03 12.29 16.94
C GLY A 653 20.55 12.88 15.62
N MET A 654 20.66 12.09 14.56
CA MET A 654 20.96 12.57 13.19
C MET A 654 19.65 12.82 12.40
N GLY A 655 19.73 13.55 11.28
CA GLY A 655 18.59 13.84 10.39
C GLY A 655 18.41 12.80 9.29
N LYS A 656 18.75 13.19 8.05
CA LYS A 656 18.85 12.33 6.85
C LYS A 656 20.31 12.24 6.40
N GLY A 657 20.71 11.13 5.78
CA GLY A 657 21.99 11.04 5.09
C GLY A 657 22.31 9.64 4.57
N LEU A 658 23.61 9.43 4.32
CA LEU A 658 24.22 8.17 3.91
C LEU A 658 25.33 7.80 4.91
N ILE A 659 25.63 6.52 5.06
CA ILE A 659 26.73 6.01 5.88
C ILE A 659 27.71 5.24 5.00
N TRP A 660 29.01 5.45 5.21
CA TRP A 660 30.09 4.65 4.65
C TRP A 660 31.00 4.13 5.76
N VAL A 661 31.57 2.94 5.54
CA VAL A 661 32.65 2.38 6.36
C VAL A 661 33.73 1.88 5.40
N ASN A 662 34.96 2.36 5.55
CA ASN A 662 36.11 2.02 4.71
C ASN A 662 35.80 2.14 3.20
N GLY A 663 35.20 3.27 2.79
CA GLY A 663 34.75 3.53 1.41
C GLY A 663 33.51 2.76 0.95
N LYS A 664 33.02 1.76 1.69
CA LYS A 664 31.85 0.97 1.32
C LYS A 664 30.58 1.59 1.92
N GLY A 665 29.63 1.94 1.05
CA GLY A 665 28.33 2.50 1.46
C GLY A 665 27.47 1.47 2.19
N VAL A 666 27.17 1.72 3.46
CA VAL A 666 26.31 0.89 4.31
C VAL A 666 24.84 1.10 3.93
N GLY A 667 24.41 2.34 3.73
CA GLY A 667 23.06 2.66 3.29
C GLY A 667 22.60 4.07 3.64
N ARG A 668 21.36 4.39 3.26
CA ARG A 668 20.64 5.63 3.62
C ARG A 668 20.14 5.57 5.08
N TYR A 669 19.96 6.72 5.74
CA TYR A 669 19.21 6.84 6.99
C TYR A 669 18.33 8.09 6.97
N TRP A 670 17.23 8.06 7.71
CA TRP A 670 16.31 9.20 7.84
C TRP A 670 15.57 9.14 9.18
N ILE A 671 16.30 9.45 10.25
CA ILE A 671 15.83 9.36 11.64
C ILE A 671 14.89 10.54 11.99
N SER A 672 14.94 11.63 11.23
CA SER A 672 13.96 12.72 11.31
C SER A 672 12.63 12.44 10.61
N PHE A 673 12.50 11.36 9.82
CA PHE A 673 11.20 10.97 9.25
C PHE A 673 10.42 10.16 10.29
N LEU A 674 9.51 10.84 10.99
CA LEU A 674 8.65 10.25 12.01
C LEU A 674 7.39 9.63 11.39
N SER A 675 6.95 8.53 11.97
CA SER A 675 5.65 7.91 11.66
C SER A 675 4.50 8.63 12.36
N PRO A 676 3.22 8.30 12.05
CA PRO A 676 2.06 8.83 12.76
C PRO A 676 2.01 8.53 14.28
N LEU A 677 2.94 7.71 14.80
CA LEU A 677 3.14 7.45 16.23
C LEU A 677 4.15 8.42 16.89
N GLY A 678 4.74 9.35 16.14
CA GLY A 678 5.82 10.23 16.60
C GLY A 678 7.20 9.56 16.61
N GLU A 679 7.30 8.30 16.20
CA GLU A 679 8.52 7.50 16.23
C GLU A 679 9.09 7.25 14.82
N PRO A 680 10.42 7.27 14.62
CA PRO A 680 11.01 6.93 13.33
C PRO A 680 10.95 5.42 13.06
N THR A 681 10.74 5.05 11.80
CA THR A 681 10.67 3.65 11.31
C THR A 681 11.87 2.76 11.68
N GLN A 682 12.97 3.37 12.11
CA GLN A 682 14.25 2.71 12.41
C GLN A 682 14.42 2.25 13.89
N LEU A 683 13.40 2.35 14.75
CA LEU A 683 13.40 1.83 16.14
C LEU A 683 13.44 0.27 16.23
N GLU A 684 13.26 -0.29 17.43
CA GLU A 684 13.73 -1.61 17.87
C GLU A 684 12.71 -2.34 18.80
N ASP A 685 12.67 -3.69 18.80
CA ASP A 685 11.63 -4.55 19.46
C ASP A 685 12.02 -5.12 20.86
N THR A 686 11.03 -5.50 21.69
CA THR A 686 11.16 -6.02 23.10
C THR A 686 11.19 -7.57 23.23
N ILE A 687 11.37 -8.13 24.46
CA ILE A 687 11.55 -9.58 24.75
C ILE A 687 10.34 -10.27 25.37
N CYS A 688 9.93 -11.44 24.86
CA CYS A 688 8.86 -12.22 25.49
C CYS A 688 8.96 -13.74 25.30
N SER A 689 7.99 -14.49 25.84
CA SER A 689 7.75 -15.94 25.72
C SER A 689 6.26 -16.24 25.90
N TYR A 690 5.73 -17.30 25.26
CA TYR A 690 4.30 -17.66 25.26
C TYR A 690 4.12 -19.18 25.05
N VAL A 691 3.51 -19.90 26.01
CA VAL A 691 3.29 -21.37 25.94
C VAL A 691 1.99 -21.81 26.63
N GLY A 692 1.12 -22.54 25.93
CA GLY A 692 -0.16 -23.09 26.45
C GLY A 692 -0.05 -24.47 27.09
N GLU A 693 -0.97 -24.81 27.99
CA GLU A 693 -1.15 -26.15 28.60
C GLU A 693 -1.54 -27.24 27.58
N ASP A 694 -2.17 -26.87 26.46
CA ASP A 694 -2.70 -27.78 25.44
C ASP A 694 -1.75 -27.99 24.25
N TYR A 695 -0.56 -27.39 24.27
CA TYR A 695 0.36 -27.40 23.13
C TYR A 695 0.91 -28.83 22.87
N PRO A 696 0.98 -29.29 21.61
CA PRO A 696 1.42 -30.64 21.30
C PRO A 696 2.93 -30.77 21.55
N VAL A 697 3.38 -31.97 21.93
CA VAL A 697 4.82 -32.24 22.11
C VAL A 697 5.56 -32.01 20.79
N SER A 698 6.65 -31.22 20.83
CA SER A 698 7.41 -30.75 19.65
C SER A 698 7.57 -31.80 18.55
N VAL A 699 7.35 -31.41 17.28
CA VAL A 699 7.37 -32.30 16.11
C VAL A 699 8.68 -33.10 15.93
N LYS A 700 9.77 -32.66 16.59
CA LYS A 700 11.06 -33.36 16.67
C LYS A 700 10.95 -34.73 17.38
N SER A 701 9.95 -34.89 18.24
CA SER A 701 9.70 -36.08 19.07
C SER A 701 9.10 -37.26 18.32
N TRP A 702 8.77 -37.12 17.03
CA TRP A 702 8.01 -38.14 16.27
C TRP A 702 8.79 -38.71 15.07
N LYS A 703 8.74 -40.02 14.90
CA LYS A 703 9.18 -40.77 13.70
C LYS A 703 7.97 -41.40 12.98
N ARG A 704 8.11 -41.65 11.68
CA ARG A 704 7.16 -42.47 10.90
C ARG A 704 7.72 -43.87 10.74
N GLU A 705 6.88 -44.87 10.97
CA GLU A 705 7.20 -46.29 10.85
C GLU A 705 6.16 -46.92 9.92
N GLY A 706 6.54 -47.06 8.65
CA GLY A 706 5.64 -47.44 7.57
C GLY A 706 4.39 -46.55 7.49
N ALA A 707 3.26 -47.09 7.92
CA ALA A 707 1.97 -46.39 7.92
C ALA A 707 1.71 -45.53 9.17
N GLN A 708 2.37 -45.79 10.30
CA GLN A 708 2.05 -45.20 11.62
C GLN A 708 3.11 -44.20 12.10
N ILE A 709 2.82 -43.52 13.22
CA ILE A 709 3.71 -42.53 13.88
C ILE A 709 4.06 -43.02 15.29
N ALA A 710 5.34 -42.90 15.68
CA ALA A 710 5.84 -43.33 17.00
C ALA A 710 6.72 -42.26 17.67
N SER A 711 6.76 -42.28 19.01
CA SER A 711 7.57 -41.36 19.82
C SER A 711 9.07 -41.70 19.77
N ARG A 712 9.90 -40.68 20.02
CA ARG A 712 11.35 -40.75 20.20
C ARG A 712 11.81 -40.46 21.64
N ILE A 713 10.93 -40.00 22.54
CA ILE A 713 11.30 -39.54 23.89
C ILE A 713 10.35 -40.07 24.98
N LYS A 714 10.86 -40.14 26.23
CA LYS A 714 10.15 -40.68 27.40
C LYS A 714 9.46 -39.64 28.30
N ASP A 715 9.93 -38.39 28.34
CA ASP A 715 9.24 -37.26 29.02
C ASP A 715 8.58 -36.38 27.96
N MET A 716 7.30 -36.07 28.14
CA MET A 716 6.46 -35.31 27.21
C MET A 716 5.98 -33.96 27.77
N ARG A 717 6.35 -33.60 29.01
CA ARG A 717 5.82 -32.40 29.69
C ARG A 717 6.26 -31.08 29.06
N LEU A 718 5.33 -30.13 29.01
CA LEU A 718 5.51 -28.80 28.44
C LEU A 718 6.36 -27.89 29.33
N LYS A 719 7.32 -27.19 28.72
CA LYS A 719 8.30 -26.35 29.43
C LYS A 719 8.53 -25.05 28.67
N ALA A 720 8.06 -23.94 29.21
CA ALA A 720 8.49 -22.63 28.76
C ALA A 720 9.99 -22.47 29.03
N THR A 721 10.71 -21.80 28.14
CA THR A 721 12.15 -21.59 28.26
C THR A 721 12.47 -20.16 27.86
N MET A 722 13.23 -19.45 28.70
CA MET A 722 13.88 -18.20 28.33
C MET A 722 15.38 -18.44 28.29
N LYS A 723 16.06 -17.85 27.31
CA LYS A 723 17.50 -17.96 27.11
C LYS A 723 18.03 -16.63 26.57
N CYS A 724 19.08 -16.12 27.18
CA CYS A 724 19.85 -14.97 26.71
C CYS A 724 20.95 -15.40 25.73
N PRO A 725 21.55 -14.46 24.99
CA PRO A 725 22.92 -14.63 24.48
C PRO A 725 23.89 -14.97 25.63
N PRO A 726 25.05 -15.59 25.38
CA PRO A 726 26.11 -15.74 26.38
C PRO A 726 26.46 -14.42 27.10
N GLU A 727 27.04 -14.51 28.30
CA GLU A 727 27.42 -13.40 29.19
C GLU A 727 26.29 -12.49 29.72
N LYS A 728 25.06 -12.60 29.21
CA LYS A 728 23.90 -11.83 29.69
C LYS A 728 23.04 -12.62 30.69
N GLN A 729 22.33 -11.90 31.56
CA GLN A 729 21.40 -12.46 32.55
C GLN A 729 20.04 -11.74 32.47
N ILE A 730 18.95 -12.48 32.70
CA ILE A 730 17.61 -11.87 32.85
C ILE A 730 17.61 -11.06 34.14
N VAL A 731 17.27 -9.77 34.06
CA VAL A 731 17.35 -8.81 35.19
C VAL A 731 16.02 -8.21 35.60
N GLY A 732 14.98 -8.35 34.77
CA GLY A 732 13.63 -7.94 35.13
C GLY A 732 12.57 -8.66 34.31
N VAL A 733 11.41 -8.84 34.93
CA VAL A 733 10.19 -9.35 34.30
C VAL A 733 9.21 -8.18 34.25
N GLU A 734 8.82 -7.80 33.04
CA GLU A 734 7.92 -6.68 32.80
C GLU A 734 6.48 -7.15 33.06
N PHE A 735 6.06 -8.17 32.31
CA PHE A 735 4.75 -8.81 32.39
C PHE A 735 4.90 -10.33 32.59
N ALA A 736 4.01 -10.95 33.36
CA ALA A 736 3.92 -12.40 33.45
C ALA A 736 2.51 -12.83 33.87
N SER A 737 1.91 -13.75 33.11
CA SER A 737 0.52 -14.21 33.32
C SER A 737 0.37 -15.66 32.88
N PHE A 738 -0.16 -16.51 33.77
CA PHE A 738 -0.56 -17.89 33.49
C PHE A 738 -2.09 -17.99 33.55
N GLY A 739 -2.74 -17.95 32.40
CA GLY A 739 -4.21 -17.82 32.32
C GLY A 739 -4.68 -17.64 30.87
N ASP A 740 -5.46 -16.60 30.57
CA ASP A 740 -5.86 -16.21 29.20
C ASP A 740 -5.24 -14.88 28.72
N PRO A 741 -3.91 -14.65 28.83
CA PRO A 741 -3.27 -13.40 28.42
C PRO A 741 -3.51 -13.06 26.95
N ILE A 742 -3.67 -11.76 26.66
CA ILE A 742 -4.09 -11.24 25.36
C ILE A 742 -3.00 -10.33 24.79
N GLY A 743 -2.74 -10.43 23.48
CA GLY A 743 -1.82 -9.55 22.76
C GLY A 743 -0.64 -10.31 22.15
N THR A 744 0.40 -9.58 21.79
CA THR A 744 1.64 -10.12 21.22
C THR A 744 2.83 -9.61 22.00
N CYS A 745 4.01 -10.17 21.73
CA CYS A 745 5.23 -9.72 22.38
C CYS A 745 5.44 -8.20 22.21
N GLY A 746 5.85 -7.53 23.30
CA GLY A 746 6.01 -6.07 23.41
C GLY A 746 4.73 -5.35 23.85
N ASN A 747 3.57 -6.00 23.75
CA ASN A 747 2.27 -5.46 24.14
C ASN A 747 1.36 -6.59 24.66
N PHE A 748 1.85 -7.34 25.66
CA PHE A 748 1.02 -8.31 26.38
C PHE A 748 0.16 -7.63 27.43
N THR A 749 -1.11 -8.02 27.47
CA THR A 749 -2.13 -7.52 28.40
C THR A 749 -2.74 -8.68 29.18
N MET A 750 -3.19 -8.41 30.41
CA MET A 750 -3.74 -9.43 31.29
C MET A 750 -5.14 -9.84 30.83
N GLY A 751 -5.41 -11.15 30.84
CA GLY A 751 -6.70 -11.71 30.44
C GLY A 751 -7.79 -11.54 31.50
N LYS A 752 -8.88 -12.29 31.36
CA LYS A 752 -9.94 -12.39 32.39
C LYS A 752 -9.52 -13.26 33.58
N CYS A 753 -8.43 -14.01 33.42
CA CYS A 753 -7.85 -14.92 34.37
C CYS A 753 -6.31 -14.90 34.30
N SER A 754 -5.68 -14.92 35.47
CA SER A 754 -4.24 -15.09 35.62
C SER A 754 -3.97 -15.69 37.01
N ALA A 755 -3.08 -16.69 37.11
CA ALA A 755 -2.64 -17.19 38.41
C ALA A 755 -1.91 -16.06 39.16
N PRO A 756 -2.25 -15.77 40.43
CA PRO A 756 -1.71 -14.60 41.13
C PRO A 756 -0.18 -14.63 41.28
N LYS A 757 0.42 -15.83 41.31
CA LYS A 757 1.87 -16.02 41.44
C LYS A 757 2.62 -16.10 40.11
N SER A 758 1.98 -15.76 38.99
CA SER A 758 2.59 -15.84 37.65
C SER A 758 3.94 -15.09 37.58
N LYS A 759 3.98 -13.86 38.11
CA LYS A 759 5.20 -13.04 38.11
C LYS A 759 6.25 -13.56 39.10
N GLU A 760 5.87 -13.82 40.36
CA GLU A 760 6.75 -14.40 41.39
C GLU A 760 7.47 -15.67 40.92
N VAL A 761 6.73 -16.60 40.29
CA VAL A 761 7.26 -17.90 39.84
C VAL A 761 8.22 -17.73 38.67
N VAL A 762 7.93 -16.83 37.73
CA VAL A 762 8.84 -16.52 36.62
C VAL A 762 10.10 -15.84 37.13
N GLU A 763 9.97 -14.83 37.99
CA GLU A 763 11.09 -14.08 38.56
C GLU A 763 12.04 -15.00 39.35
N LYS A 764 11.50 -15.81 40.28
CA LYS A 764 12.24 -16.82 41.04
C LYS A 764 12.98 -17.83 40.15
N ASN A 765 12.37 -18.21 39.02
CA ASN A 765 12.98 -19.16 38.10
C ASN A 765 14.00 -18.54 37.14
N CYS A 766 13.89 -17.25 36.81
CA CYS A 766 14.62 -16.65 35.69
C CYS A 766 15.60 -15.52 36.03
N LEU A 767 15.36 -14.72 37.08
CA LEU A 767 16.26 -13.61 37.43
C LEU A 767 17.68 -14.09 37.76
N GLY A 768 18.68 -13.31 37.35
CA GLY A 768 20.11 -13.61 37.52
C GLY A 768 20.65 -14.75 36.66
N LYS A 769 19.83 -15.35 35.77
CA LYS A 769 20.22 -16.52 34.97
C LYS A 769 20.34 -16.18 33.49
N ASN A 770 21.30 -16.82 32.83
CA ASN A 770 21.44 -16.80 31.37
C ASN A 770 20.36 -17.64 30.67
N ARG A 771 19.83 -18.66 31.36
CA ARG A 771 18.77 -19.54 30.88
C ARG A 771 17.92 -20.01 32.05
N CYS A 772 16.61 -20.04 31.86
CA CYS A 772 15.66 -20.69 32.76
C CYS A 772 14.69 -21.56 31.97
N SER A 773 14.09 -22.54 32.64
CA SER A 773 12.99 -23.33 32.09
C SER A 773 11.95 -23.53 33.18
N ILE A 774 10.69 -23.30 32.85
CA ILE A 774 9.55 -23.34 33.77
C ILE A 774 8.59 -24.39 33.22
N VAL A 775 8.18 -25.35 34.06
CA VAL A 775 7.18 -26.35 33.70
C VAL A 775 5.80 -25.69 33.66
N VAL A 776 5.04 -25.94 32.60
CA VAL A 776 3.73 -25.29 32.36
C VAL A 776 2.62 -26.17 32.95
N GLU A 777 2.57 -26.22 34.28
CA GLU A 777 1.66 -27.06 35.06
C GLU A 777 1.01 -26.26 36.20
N ARG A 778 -0.27 -26.52 36.52
CA ARG A 778 -1.07 -25.72 37.49
C ARG A 778 -0.47 -25.67 38.89
N GLU A 779 0.17 -26.76 39.30
CA GLU A 779 0.87 -26.88 40.59
C GLU A 779 2.07 -25.93 40.68
N THR A 780 2.81 -25.75 39.57
CA THR A 780 3.98 -24.84 39.50
C THR A 780 3.60 -23.38 39.77
N PHE A 781 2.37 -22.98 39.45
CA PHE A 781 1.84 -21.63 39.67
C PHE A 781 0.95 -21.49 40.90
N GLY A 782 0.79 -22.55 41.71
CA GLY A 782 -0.04 -22.54 42.92
C GLY A 782 -1.54 -22.28 42.65
N ASP A 783 -2.01 -22.63 41.45
CA ASP A 783 -3.25 -22.08 40.89
C ASP A 783 -4.50 -22.91 41.28
N LYS A 784 -5.33 -22.35 42.16
CA LYS A 784 -6.67 -22.84 42.52
C LYS A 784 -7.81 -22.11 41.79
N GLY A 785 -7.50 -21.15 40.93
CA GLY A 785 -8.37 -20.03 40.57
C GLY A 785 -8.74 -19.92 39.09
N CYS A 786 -8.89 -21.03 38.36
CA CYS A 786 -9.57 -21.06 37.05
C CYS A 786 -9.74 -22.52 36.56
N PRO A 787 -10.83 -23.23 36.90
CA PRO A 787 -10.92 -24.66 36.61
C PRO A 787 -11.27 -25.01 35.16
N LYS A 788 -11.98 -24.11 34.43
CA LYS A 788 -12.63 -24.42 33.13
C LYS A 788 -11.99 -23.80 31.87
N ILE A 789 -10.77 -23.27 31.97
CA ILE A 789 -10.00 -22.81 30.80
C ILE A 789 -8.73 -23.65 30.64
N VAL A 790 -8.23 -23.75 29.41
CA VAL A 790 -6.82 -24.06 29.13
C VAL A 790 -6.01 -22.81 29.43
N LYS A 791 -4.92 -22.93 30.17
CA LYS A 791 -4.08 -21.81 30.60
C LYS A 791 -2.85 -21.66 29.72
N THR A 792 -2.38 -20.44 29.59
CA THR A 792 -1.20 -20.08 28.80
C THR A 792 -0.29 -19.18 29.61
N LEU A 793 0.99 -19.55 29.67
CA LEU A 793 2.05 -18.77 30.30
C LEU A 793 2.62 -17.78 29.28
N ALA A 794 2.26 -16.51 29.43
CA ALA A 794 2.91 -15.38 28.76
C ALA A 794 3.90 -14.71 29.71
N VAL A 795 5.07 -14.31 29.19
CA VAL A 795 6.14 -13.62 29.94
C VAL A 795 6.78 -12.56 29.05
N GLN A 796 7.03 -11.36 29.56
CA GLN A 796 7.81 -10.28 28.96
C GLN A 796 8.89 -9.82 29.94
N GLY A 797 10.06 -9.38 29.47
CA GLY A 797 11.15 -8.97 30.37
C GLY A 797 12.34 -8.32 29.67
N TYR A 798 13.41 -8.09 30.42
CA TYR A 798 14.64 -7.47 29.92
C TYR A 798 15.91 -8.12 30.51
N VAL A 799 17.05 -7.93 29.84
CA VAL A 799 18.36 -8.54 30.19
C VAL A 799 19.47 -7.50 30.08
N PHE A 800 20.43 -7.55 31.01
CA PHE A 800 21.66 -6.74 30.97
C PHE A 800 22.91 -7.64 30.99
N GLN A 801 24.07 -7.02 30.85
CA GLN A 801 25.38 -7.66 30.97
C GLN A 801 25.84 -7.60 32.43
N SER A 802 26.45 -8.67 32.94
CA SER A 802 26.66 -8.84 34.39
C SER A 802 27.83 -8.04 34.99
N ARG A 803 28.35 -7.02 34.29
CA ARG A 803 29.52 -6.23 34.72
C ARG A 803 29.20 -4.81 35.18
N ASP A 804 28.02 -4.28 34.87
CA ASP A 804 27.67 -2.87 35.12
C ASP A 804 27.06 -2.61 36.52
N MET A 805 27.17 -3.57 37.45
CA MET A 805 26.54 -3.50 38.77
C MET A 805 27.35 -2.68 39.78
N VAL A 806 27.57 -1.40 39.48
CA VAL A 806 27.98 -0.41 40.50
C VAL A 806 26.72 0.15 41.14
N ILE A 807 26.29 -0.47 42.25
CA ILE A 807 25.20 0.06 43.09
C ILE A 807 25.78 1.16 43.99
N PRO A 808 25.32 2.43 43.90
CA PRO A 808 25.64 3.44 44.89
C PRO A 808 24.92 3.10 46.19
N ASN A 809 25.66 2.93 47.29
CA ASN A 809 25.08 2.73 48.62
C ASN A 809 24.35 4.00 49.08
N VAL A 810 23.03 4.04 48.90
CA VAL A 810 22.15 5.01 49.59
C VAL A 810 21.51 4.30 50.76
N LYS A 811 21.83 4.75 51.98
CA LYS A 811 21.28 4.20 53.22
C LYS A 811 19.78 4.50 53.32
N THR A 812 19.04 3.58 53.93
CA THR A 812 17.68 3.82 54.43
C THR A 812 17.66 5.03 55.36
N LEU A 813 16.84 6.03 55.04
CA LEU A 813 16.43 7.10 55.94
C LEU A 813 14.92 7.28 55.83
N SER A 814 14.20 6.88 56.88
CA SER A 814 12.80 7.20 57.07
C SER A 814 12.66 8.61 57.62
N ILE A 815 11.89 9.46 56.96
CA ILE A 815 11.40 10.72 57.52
C ILE A 815 9.89 10.78 57.30
N ASP A 816 9.20 11.30 58.32
CA ASP A 816 7.77 11.23 58.48
C ASP A 816 7.03 12.39 57.78
N SER A 817 5.72 12.41 57.94
CA SER A 817 4.82 13.47 57.48
C SER A 817 5.05 14.84 58.16
N ALA A 818 4.53 15.88 57.50
CA ALA A 818 4.41 17.29 57.93
C ALA A 818 5.62 18.25 57.75
N THR A 819 5.28 19.54 57.59
CA THR A 819 6.17 20.73 57.58
C THR A 819 7.27 20.82 56.51
N THR A 820 6.85 21.11 55.27
CA THR A 820 7.55 22.14 54.45
C THR A 820 6.54 23.03 53.71
N ILE A 821 5.50 23.45 54.42
CA ILE A 821 4.78 24.70 54.13
C ILE A 821 5.68 25.86 54.61
N SER A 822 5.54 27.06 54.03
CA SER A 822 6.42 28.24 54.23
C SER A 822 7.74 28.20 53.45
N ALA A 823 7.66 28.33 52.12
CA ALA A 823 8.82 28.61 51.26
C ALA A 823 8.50 29.45 49.99
N PHE A 824 7.25 29.49 49.51
CA PHE A 824 6.89 30.14 48.24
C PHE A 824 5.75 31.17 48.31
N GLU A 825 5.48 31.73 49.51
CA GLU A 825 4.40 32.69 49.75
C GLU A 825 4.86 34.17 49.72
N LYS A 826 6.01 34.46 49.09
CA LYS A 826 6.60 35.81 49.03
C LYS A 826 7.22 36.18 47.67
N LEU A 827 6.43 36.10 46.59
CA LEU A 827 6.77 36.76 45.32
C LEU A 827 5.53 37.16 44.49
N ALA A 828 4.52 37.72 45.16
CA ALA A 828 3.28 38.18 44.55
C ALA A 828 2.76 39.50 45.16
N VAL A 829 3.43 40.62 44.85
CA VAL A 829 2.83 41.98 44.96
C VAL A 829 3.20 42.75 43.70
N GLY A 830 2.19 43.06 42.88
CA GLY A 830 2.36 43.71 41.58
C GLY A 830 1.01 43.97 40.88
N LEU A 831 -0.05 44.20 41.66
CA LEU A 831 -1.40 44.45 41.17
C LEU A 831 -1.58 45.93 40.79
N GLN A 832 -2.13 46.17 39.59
CA GLN A 832 -3.31 47.02 39.34
C GLN A 832 -3.65 47.03 37.84
N GLY A 833 -4.93 46.81 37.47
CA GLY A 833 -5.36 46.76 36.06
C GLY A 833 -6.52 45.81 35.75
N LEU A 834 -7.64 45.94 36.46
CA LEU A 834 -8.92 45.23 36.21
C LEU A 834 -9.87 46.14 35.37
N PRO A 835 -10.96 45.65 34.73
CA PRO A 835 -11.81 44.52 35.18
C PRO A 835 -12.34 43.50 34.14
N HIS A 836 -12.94 42.44 34.71
CA HIS A 836 -13.92 41.49 34.16
C HIS A 836 -15.11 42.16 33.42
N ALA A 837 -15.93 41.52 32.56
CA ALA A 837 -16.01 40.21 31.84
C ALA A 837 -17.32 40.29 30.96
N PRO A 838 -18.01 39.23 30.44
CA PRO A 838 -17.73 37.78 30.39
C PRO A 838 -18.08 37.03 29.06
N ILE A 839 -17.67 35.75 28.99
CA ILE A 839 -18.35 34.59 28.33
C ILE A 839 -18.54 34.57 26.78
N LEU A 840 -18.39 33.36 26.20
CA LEU A 840 -18.75 32.91 24.85
C LEU A 840 -18.13 33.61 23.62
N VAL A 841 -17.22 32.90 22.93
CA VAL A 841 -17.53 32.15 21.68
C VAL A 841 -16.32 31.26 21.32
N LEU A 842 -16.59 30.09 20.72
CA LEU A 842 -15.60 29.17 20.18
C LEU A 842 -15.90 28.92 18.68
N LEU A 843 -14.86 28.74 17.86
CA LEU A 843 -14.85 28.37 16.41
C LEU A 843 -15.08 29.48 15.36
N ARG A 844 -14.45 29.23 14.18
CA ARG A 844 -14.36 30.02 12.93
C ARG A 844 -13.48 31.29 13.04
N VAL A 845 -12.72 31.70 12.02
CA VAL A 845 -12.60 31.25 10.61
C VAL A 845 -11.14 30.92 10.25
N LEU A 846 -10.94 29.88 9.42
CA LEU A 846 -9.80 29.75 8.51
C LEU A 846 -10.36 29.37 7.12
N ALA A 847 -10.21 30.25 6.13
CA ALA A 847 -10.21 29.97 4.69
C ALA A 847 -10.22 31.30 3.92
N ASP A 848 -9.18 31.56 3.11
CA ASP A 848 -9.33 32.24 1.82
C ASP A 848 -8.05 32.04 0.97
N GLN A 849 -8.16 31.37 -0.19
CA GLN A 849 -7.30 31.48 -1.38
C GLN A 849 -7.55 30.34 -2.39
N GLU A 850 -8.17 30.69 -3.52
CA GLU A 850 -8.10 30.11 -4.87
C GLU A 850 -8.70 31.21 -5.81
N ASN A 851 -8.35 31.39 -7.09
CA ASN A 851 -7.50 30.63 -8.00
C ASN A 851 -6.81 31.56 -9.01
N HIS A 852 -5.71 31.09 -9.61
CA HIS A 852 -5.37 31.34 -11.02
C HIS A 852 -4.68 30.09 -11.57
N LYS A 853 -5.05 29.68 -12.79
CA LYS A 853 -4.60 28.43 -13.44
C LYS A 853 -3.19 28.56 -14.03
N PHE A 854 -2.50 27.43 -14.19
CA PHE A 854 -1.53 27.23 -15.28
C PHE A 854 -1.44 25.73 -15.66
N ASP A 855 -0.75 25.45 -16.76
CA ASP A 855 -1.04 24.34 -17.68
C ASP A 855 -0.34 22.99 -17.42
N GLU A 856 -0.84 21.92 -18.04
CA GLU A 856 -0.23 20.58 -18.09
C GLU A 856 0.14 20.15 -19.52
N PHE A 857 1.38 20.48 -19.89
CA PHE A 857 2.22 19.79 -20.89
C PHE A 857 2.10 20.23 -22.37
N GLU A 858 2.64 21.40 -22.70
CA GLU A 858 3.49 21.50 -23.90
C GLU A 858 4.93 21.05 -23.56
N GLY A 859 5.61 20.46 -24.54
CA GLY A 859 6.99 19.97 -24.44
C GLY A 859 7.54 19.75 -25.83
N ASN A 860 8.07 20.82 -26.44
CA ASN A 860 8.32 20.89 -27.88
C ASN A 860 9.62 20.18 -28.29
N ASP A 861 9.54 19.26 -29.26
CA ASP A 861 10.68 18.52 -29.79
C ASP A 861 11.41 19.34 -30.86
N ALA A 862 12.73 19.54 -30.70
CA ALA A 862 13.52 20.41 -31.58
C ALA A 862 14.85 19.80 -32.02
N GLY A 863 14.81 18.96 -33.06
CA GLY A 863 15.90 18.91 -34.03
C GLY A 863 16.58 17.57 -34.30
N LEU A 864 15.90 16.67 -35.01
CA LEU A 864 16.49 15.95 -36.15
C LEU A 864 15.40 15.48 -37.12
N PHE A 865 15.76 15.17 -38.38
CA PHE A 865 14.86 14.72 -39.46
C PHE A 865 13.80 15.72 -39.97
N VAL A 866 14.27 16.80 -40.58
CA VAL A 866 13.45 17.63 -41.48
C VAL A 866 13.21 16.88 -42.82
N ASN A 867 11.98 16.97 -43.35
CA ASN A 867 11.46 16.42 -44.64
C ASN A 867 10.80 15.02 -44.63
N ALA A 868 9.65 14.92 -43.96
CA ALA A 868 8.51 14.13 -44.43
C ALA A 868 7.22 14.91 -44.15
N GLU A 869 6.24 14.90 -45.07
CA GLU A 869 4.94 15.56 -44.84
C GLU A 869 4.03 14.64 -44.02
N PHE A 870 3.28 15.24 -43.08
CA PHE A 870 2.45 14.55 -42.08
C PHE A 870 1.04 15.12 -42.18
N ASP A 871 0.05 14.29 -42.52
CA ASP A 871 -1.31 14.74 -42.84
C ASP A 871 -2.11 15.11 -41.57
N ASP A 872 -3.13 15.94 -41.73
CA ASP A 872 -3.94 16.43 -40.60
C ASP A 872 -4.93 15.38 -40.06
N GLU A 873 -5.30 14.37 -40.87
CA GLU A 873 -6.16 13.26 -40.41
C GLU A 873 -5.42 12.34 -39.40
N ASP A 874 -4.10 12.16 -39.53
CA ASP A 874 -3.30 11.38 -38.58
C ASP A 874 -3.17 12.09 -37.22
N LYS A 875 -3.02 13.42 -37.21
CA LYS A 875 -3.01 14.23 -35.98
C LYS A 875 -4.34 14.18 -35.22
N GLU A 876 -5.47 14.28 -35.93
CA GLU A 876 -6.80 14.18 -35.30
C GLU A 876 -7.03 12.78 -34.71
N ALA A 877 -6.42 11.72 -35.27
CA ALA A 877 -6.49 10.37 -34.72
C ALA A 877 -5.70 10.23 -33.39
N ASP A 878 -4.45 10.69 -33.33
CA ASP A 878 -3.59 10.50 -32.14
C ASP A 878 -4.09 11.33 -30.93
N GLU A 879 -4.55 12.56 -31.14
CA GLU A 879 -5.19 13.37 -30.07
C GLU A 879 -6.40 12.66 -29.45
N ILE A 880 -7.21 11.98 -30.28
CA ILE A 880 -8.39 11.24 -29.82
C ILE A 880 -7.99 10.03 -28.96
N TRP A 881 -6.89 9.34 -29.29
CA TRP A 881 -6.42 8.19 -28.52
C TRP A 881 -5.87 8.57 -27.15
N GLU A 882 -5.08 9.65 -27.05
CA GLU A 882 -4.61 10.13 -25.75
C GLU A 882 -5.76 10.52 -24.81
N ALA A 883 -6.80 11.17 -25.34
CA ALA A 883 -7.98 11.55 -24.56
C ALA A 883 -8.75 10.33 -24.01
N ILE A 884 -8.70 9.18 -24.71
CA ILE A 884 -9.33 7.93 -24.27
C ILE A 884 -8.56 7.29 -23.11
N ASP A 885 -7.23 7.20 -23.18
CA ASP A 885 -6.44 6.56 -22.13
C ASP A 885 -6.41 7.39 -20.83
N ARG A 886 -6.29 8.73 -20.91
CA ARG A 886 -6.43 9.63 -19.74
C ARG A 886 -7.75 9.38 -19.00
N ARG A 887 -8.85 9.22 -19.75
CA ARG A 887 -10.22 9.03 -19.24
C ARG A 887 -10.50 7.60 -18.73
N MET A 888 -9.73 6.60 -19.18
CA MET A 888 -9.75 5.23 -18.67
C MET A 888 -9.09 5.10 -17.29
N ASP A 889 -7.97 5.80 -17.03
CA ASP A 889 -7.27 5.71 -15.75
C ASP A 889 -7.98 6.43 -14.59
N SER A 890 -8.70 7.52 -14.87
CA SER A 890 -9.59 8.15 -13.87
C SER A 890 -10.65 7.15 -13.36
N ARG A 891 -11.35 6.45 -14.26
CA ARG A 891 -12.34 5.40 -13.90
C ARG A 891 -11.72 4.21 -13.14
N ARG A 892 -10.41 3.97 -13.27
CA ARG A 892 -9.66 2.95 -12.50
C ARG A 892 -9.32 3.47 -11.08
N LYS A 893 -9.10 4.77 -10.90
CA LYS A 893 -8.93 5.44 -9.60
C LYS A 893 -10.22 5.38 -8.78
N ASP A 894 -11.35 5.82 -9.34
CA ASP A 894 -12.64 5.88 -8.63
C ASP A 894 -13.08 4.52 -8.09
N ARG A 895 -12.93 3.46 -8.89
CA ARG A 895 -13.25 2.08 -8.50
C ARG A 895 -12.35 1.56 -7.38
N ARG A 896 -11.09 2.01 -7.31
CA ARG A 896 -10.18 1.69 -6.19
C ARG A 896 -10.57 2.46 -4.93
N GLU A 897 -10.89 3.75 -5.03
CA GLU A 897 -11.33 4.56 -3.89
C GLU A 897 -12.67 4.13 -3.31
N ALA A 898 -13.65 3.79 -4.16
CA ALA A 898 -14.93 3.25 -3.72
C ALA A 898 -14.75 1.92 -2.95
N LYS A 899 -13.95 0.99 -3.51
CA LYS A 899 -13.64 -0.27 -2.86
C LYS A 899 -12.86 -0.09 -1.56
N LEU A 900 -11.90 0.85 -1.51
CA LEU A 900 -11.15 1.18 -0.30
C LEU A 900 -12.06 1.80 0.78
N LYS A 901 -12.98 2.69 0.41
CA LYS A 901 -14.02 3.23 1.32
C LYS A 901 -14.91 2.11 1.87
N GLU A 902 -15.28 1.12 1.05
CA GLU A 902 -16.07 -0.04 1.46
C GLU A 902 -15.28 -1.03 2.34
N GLU A 903 -14.01 -1.28 2.03
CA GLU A 903 -13.12 -2.12 2.86
C GLU A 903 -12.82 -1.44 4.20
N ILE A 904 -12.62 -0.12 4.25
CA ILE A 904 -12.49 0.67 5.49
C ILE A 904 -13.81 0.66 6.29
N LYS A 905 -14.98 0.77 5.63
CA LYS A 905 -16.30 0.66 6.27
C LYS A 905 -16.48 -0.72 6.91
N ASN A 906 -16.12 -1.79 6.18
CA ASN A 906 -16.14 -3.17 6.67
C ASN A 906 -15.11 -3.44 7.79
N TYR A 907 -13.92 -2.83 7.73
CA TYR A 907 -12.90 -2.94 8.77
C TYR A 907 -13.34 -2.27 10.07
N ARG A 908 -13.86 -1.04 9.98
CA ARG A 908 -14.41 -0.28 11.12
C ARG A 908 -15.66 -0.94 11.71
N ALA A 909 -16.48 -1.61 10.89
CA ALA A 909 -17.61 -2.42 11.36
C ALA A 909 -17.16 -3.72 12.10
N LYS A 910 -16.01 -4.30 11.73
CA LYS A 910 -15.49 -5.54 12.34
C LYS A 910 -14.71 -5.30 13.64
N ASN A 911 -14.06 -4.14 13.80
CA ASN A 911 -13.21 -3.79 14.95
C ASN A 911 -13.63 -2.46 15.63
N PRO A 912 -14.62 -2.48 16.57
CA PRO A 912 -15.13 -1.26 17.21
C PRO A 912 -14.27 -0.69 18.36
N LYS A 913 -13.19 -1.37 18.75
CA LYS A 913 -12.37 -1.03 19.93
C LYS A 913 -10.87 -0.96 19.60
N ILE A 914 -10.36 0.25 19.51
CA ILE A 914 -9.19 0.76 20.26
C ILE A 914 -9.29 2.29 20.20
N LYS A 915 -9.33 2.92 21.38
CA LYS A 915 -8.82 4.26 21.64
C LYS A 915 -7.59 4.05 22.53
N LEU A 916 -6.55 4.86 22.35
CA LEU A 916 -5.52 4.98 23.38
C LEU A 916 -6.08 5.81 24.56
N GLN A 917 -5.57 5.58 25.77
CA GLN A 917 -5.97 6.28 26.99
C GLN A 917 -4.74 6.92 27.64
N ASP A 918 -4.97 8.03 28.33
CA ASP A 918 -4.15 8.64 29.40
C ASP A 918 -5.07 9.69 30.07
N LEU A 919 -5.11 9.93 31.38
CA LEU A 919 -4.54 9.30 32.59
C LEU A 919 -5.61 9.37 33.72
N SER A 920 -5.39 8.76 34.89
CA SER A 920 -6.39 8.76 35.98
C SER A 920 -5.82 8.73 37.41
N ALA A 921 -6.25 9.69 38.23
CA ALA A 921 -6.13 9.81 39.71
C ALA A 921 -6.93 11.08 40.14
N ASP A 922 -7.69 11.18 41.24
CA ASP A 922 -8.08 10.20 42.28
C ASP A 922 -9.45 10.55 42.95
N GLU A 923 -10.05 9.53 43.56
CA GLU A 923 -10.97 9.43 44.73
C GLU A 923 -12.01 10.52 45.18
N TRP A 924 -13.30 10.13 45.17
CA TRP A 924 -14.36 10.26 46.23
C TRP A 924 -14.83 11.62 46.82
N PRO A 925 -15.98 11.70 47.56
CA PRO A 925 -16.99 10.66 47.93
C PRO A 925 -18.48 10.99 47.59
N ASN A 926 -19.37 10.12 48.07
CA ASN A 926 -20.86 10.06 48.01
C ASN A 926 -21.52 10.85 49.20
N PRO A 927 -22.86 10.84 49.52
CA PRO A 927 -24.08 10.34 48.83
C PRO A 927 -25.38 11.23 48.99
N THR A 928 -26.57 10.64 48.67
CA THR A 928 -27.99 10.89 49.14
C THR A 928 -29.01 11.50 48.13
N SER A 929 -30.34 11.24 48.16
CA SER A 929 -31.14 10.02 48.55
C SER A 929 -32.66 10.13 48.23
N ARG A 930 -33.32 9.01 47.83
CA ARG A 930 -34.78 8.66 48.01
C ARG A 930 -35.85 9.49 47.22
N ALA A 931 -37.13 9.07 47.04
CA ALA A 931 -37.93 7.87 47.44
C ALA A 931 -39.21 7.61 46.55
N ALA A 932 -39.79 6.38 46.69
CA ALA A 932 -41.21 5.93 46.48
C ALA A 932 -41.88 5.98 45.06
N GLY A 933 -42.91 5.15 44.71
CA GLY A 933 -43.46 3.92 45.33
C GLY A 933 -44.86 3.45 44.80
N GLY A 934 -45.13 2.12 44.75
CA GLY A 934 -46.45 1.45 44.46
C GLY A 934 -46.88 1.31 42.97
N SER A 935 -47.88 0.52 42.52
CA SER A 935 -48.68 -0.68 42.99
C SER A 935 -49.91 -0.88 42.03
N GLU A 936 -50.66 -1.99 41.77
CA GLU A 936 -50.75 -3.40 42.23
C GLU A 936 -50.88 -4.45 41.06
N THR A 937 -51.90 -5.36 41.01
CA THR A 937 -51.88 -6.68 40.28
C THR A 937 -53.25 -7.15 39.60
N PRO A 938 -53.65 -8.46 39.41
CA PRO A 938 -53.84 -9.06 38.06
C PRO A 938 -55.18 -9.87 37.82
N TRP A 939 -55.29 -10.66 36.72
CA TRP A 939 -55.86 -12.04 36.58
C TRP A 939 -56.28 -12.42 35.12
N THR A 940 -56.00 -13.66 34.63
CA THR A 940 -56.81 -14.36 33.59
C THR A 940 -56.11 -14.89 32.31
N ASP A 941 -55.70 -16.17 32.27
CA ASP A 941 -55.01 -16.96 31.23
C ASP A 941 -55.93 -17.62 30.17
N LEU A 942 -55.42 -18.05 28.99
CA LEU A 942 -55.34 -19.48 28.52
C LEU A 942 -54.90 -19.70 27.03
N THR A 943 -54.30 -20.88 26.78
CA THR A 943 -54.07 -21.64 25.51
C THR A 943 -52.98 -21.24 24.48
N THR A 944 -51.75 -21.66 24.78
CA THR A 944 -50.94 -22.63 23.99
C THR A 944 -51.00 -22.69 22.44
N VAL A 945 -49.86 -22.43 21.77
CA VAL A 945 -48.91 -23.42 21.17
C VAL A 945 -47.89 -22.65 20.30
N GLY A 946 -46.58 -22.80 20.54
CA GLY A 946 -45.55 -22.15 19.71
C GLY A 946 -44.12 -22.25 20.26
N GLU A 947 -43.24 -22.90 19.51
CA GLU A 947 -41.84 -23.27 19.80
C GLU A 947 -40.96 -22.24 20.56
N GLY A 948 -40.22 -22.72 21.57
CA GLY A 948 -39.26 -21.90 22.32
C GLY A 948 -37.94 -21.63 21.57
N ARG A 949 -37.73 -20.38 21.13
CA ARG A 949 -36.42 -19.85 20.71
C ARG A 949 -36.21 -18.41 21.20
N GLY A 950 -35.45 -18.21 22.30
CA GLY A 950 -35.00 -16.87 22.68
C GLY A 950 -34.54 -16.71 24.13
N THR A 951 -33.24 -16.91 24.41
CA THR A 951 -32.68 -16.64 25.77
C THR A 951 -31.20 -16.23 25.78
N VAL A 952 -30.56 -16.06 24.62
CA VAL A 952 -29.12 -15.72 24.49
C VAL A 952 -28.90 -14.34 23.80
N LEU A 953 -29.96 -13.74 23.26
CA LEU A 953 -29.93 -12.43 22.57
C LEU A 953 -30.31 -11.26 23.50
N SER A 954 -31.37 -11.40 24.30
CA SER A 954 -31.83 -10.38 25.27
C SER A 954 -30.71 -9.94 26.23
N LEU A 955 -30.13 -10.89 26.97
CA LEU A 955 -29.04 -10.66 27.95
C LEU A 955 -27.76 -10.00 27.36
N LYS A 956 -27.62 -9.94 26.02
CA LYS A 956 -26.56 -9.19 25.32
C LYS A 956 -27.00 -7.79 24.91
N LEU A 957 -28.27 -7.59 24.54
CA LEU A 957 -28.83 -6.26 24.29
C LEU A 957 -28.95 -5.45 25.58
N ASP A 958 -29.51 -6.02 26.65
CA ASP A 958 -29.85 -5.30 27.89
C ASP A 958 -28.62 -4.59 28.48
N LYS A 959 -27.49 -5.30 28.58
CA LYS A 959 -26.21 -4.76 29.09
C LYS A 959 -25.55 -3.74 28.15
N LEU A 960 -25.87 -3.78 26.86
CA LEU A 960 -25.40 -2.80 25.88
C LEU A 960 -26.26 -1.52 25.93
N SER A 961 -27.59 -1.67 26.01
CA SER A 961 -28.55 -0.58 26.23
C SER A 961 -28.26 0.18 27.52
N ASP A 962 -28.01 -0.52 28.63
CA ASP A 962 -27.66 0.09 29.91
C ASP A 962 -26.29 0.82 29.88
N SER A 963 -25.37 0.39 28.99
CA SER A 963 -24.09 1.07 28.77
C SER A 963 -24.25 2.34 27.91
N ILE A 964 -25.03 2.29 26.83
CA ILE A 964 -25.30 3.47 25.99
C ILE A 964 -26.18 4.48 26.74
N SER A 965 -27.16 4.02 27.53
CA SER A 965 -28.01 4.87 28.37
C SER A 965 -27.22 5.67 29.41
N ARG A 966 -26.18 5.06 30.02
CA ARG A 966 -25.24 5.78 30.90
C ARG A 966 -24.34 6.74 30.11
N GLY A 967 -23.85 6.34 28.94
CA GLY A 967 -23.11 7.23 28.04
C GLY A 967 -23.90 8.46 27.60
N ILE A 968 -25.20 8.31 27.30
CA ILE A 968 -26.12 9.39 26.96
C ILE A 968 -26.33 10.34 28.14
N LYS A 969 -26.50 9.82 29.36
CA LYS A 969 -26.61 10.66 30.56
C LYS A 969 -25.32 11.45 30.86
N GLN A 970 -24.16 10.94 30.49
CA GLN A 970 -22.86 11.60 30.70
C GLN A 970 -22.46 12.55 29.58
N ILE A 971 -22.83 12.25 28.32
CA ILE A 971 -22.51 13.07 27.14
C ILE A 971 -23.76 13.22 26.27
N PRO A 972 -24.80 13.94 26.74
CA PRO A 972 -26.06 14.09 26.01
C PRO A 972 -25.90 14.84 24.68
N CYS A 973 -24.87 15.68 24.53
CA CYS A 973 -24.59 16.37 23.28
C CYS A 973 -23.99 15.45 22.18
N SER A 974 -23.89 14.13 22.41
CA SER A 974 -23.27 13.18 21.48
C SER A 974 -24.28 12.57 20.50
N VAL A 975 -24.41 13.22 19.33
CA VAL A 975 -25.12 12.71 18.14
C VAL A 975 -24.87 11.22 17.89
N LYS A 976 -23.62 10.77 18.06
CA LYS A 976 -23.25 9.37 17.84
C LYS A 976 -23.89 8.43 18.87
N LEU A 977 -23.98 8.82 20.14
CA LEU A 977 -24.58 7.97 21.16
C LEU A 977 -26.09 7.83 20.97
N TRP A 978 -26.79 8.90 20.59
CA TRP A 978 -28.22 8.84 20.24
C TRP A 978 -28.48 7.98 18.99
N LEU A 979 -27.64 8.09 17.95
CA LEU A 979 -27.73 7.24 16.76
C LEU A 979 -27.45 5.76 17.07
N GLU A 980 -26.47 5.43 17.92
CA GLU A 980 -26.25 4.02 18.31
C GLU A 980 -27.31 3.51 19.30
N ALA A 981 -27.91 4.37 20.13
CA ALA A 981 -29.05 4.00 21.00
C ALA A 981 -30.30 3.67 20.18
N ALA A 982 -30.66 4.50 19.20
CA ALA A 982 -31.78 4.23 18.31
C ALA A 982 -31.61 2.88 17.58
N LYS A 983 -30.39 2.50 17.17
CA LYS A 983 -30.12 1.19 16.56
C LYS A 983 -30.25 -0.01 17.51
N LEU A 984 -30.31 0.18 18.83
CA LEU A 984 -30.61 -0.90 19.78
C LEU A 984 -32.13 -1.11 19.93
N GLU A 985 -32.95 -0.10 19.60
CA GLU A 985 -34.39 -0.26 19.56
C GLU A 985 -34.81 -1.02 18.30
N HIS A 986 -35.57 -2.10 18.48
CA HIS A 986 -36.11 -2.89 17.36
C HIS A 986 -37.36 -2.24 16.74
N ASP A 987 -38.09 -1.46 17.55
CA ASP A 987 -39.38 -0.84 17.23
C ASP A 987 -39.20 0.61 16.73
N GLU A 988 -40.01 1.03 15.76
CA GLU A 988 -39.77 2.29 15.02
C GLU A 988 -40.32 3.53 15.74
N GLU A 989 -41.36 3.38 16.57
CA GLU A 989 -41.75 4.42 17.52
C GLU A 989 -40.64 4.62 18.56
N LYS A 990 -40.06 3.55 19.10
CA LYS A 990 -38.99 3.64 20.11
C LYS A 990 -37.73 4.28 19.53
N LYS A 991 -37.31 3.88 18.31
CA LYS A 991 -36.27 4.59 17.54
C LYS A 991 -36.58 6.09 17.47
N SER A 992 -37.79 6.44 17.03
CA SER A 992 -38.22 7.83 16.86
C SER A 992 -38.24 8.61 18.16
N ARG A 993 -38.71 8.03 19.28
CA ARG A 993 -38.68 8.62 20.62
C ARG A 993 -37.24 8.85 21.10
N VAL A 994 -36.32 7.91 20.87
CA VAL A 994 -34.89 8.06 21.21
C VAL A 994 -34.22 9.16 20.36
N LEU A 995 -34.53 9.25 19.07
CA LEU A 995 -33.98 10.30 18.19
C LEU A 995 -34.55 11.69 18.51
N ARG A 996 -35.86 11.82 18.76
CA ARG A 996 -36.49 13.06 19.26
C ARG A 996 -35.81 13.53 20.55
N LYS A 997 -35.58 12.61 21.49
CA LYS A 997 -34.85 12.91 22.73
C LYS A 997 -33.38 13.27 22.50
N GLY A 998 -32.76 12.77 21.43
CA GLY A 998 -31.45 13.25 20.99
C GLY A 998 -31.47 14.68 20.46
N LEU A 999 -32.52 15.06 19.74
CA LEU A 999 -32.72 16.41 19.21
C LEU A 999 -33.11 17.44 20.28
N GLU A 1000 -33.69 17.03 21.41
CA GLU A 1000 -33.80 17.88 22.62
C GLU A 1000 -32.43 18.37 23.11
N HIS A 1001 -31.37 17.58 22.90
CA HIS A 1001 -30.01 17.85 23.39
C HIS A 1001 -29.03 18.29 22.30
N VAL A 1002 -29.31 18.01 21.02
CA VAL A 1002 -28.52 18.43 19.84
C VAL A 1002 -29.46 18.83 18.68
N PRO A 1003 -30.20 19.94 18.78
CA PRO A 1003 -31.20 20.33 17.78
C PRO A 1003 -30.58 20.73 16.43
N ASP A 1004 -29.33 21.14 16.39
CA ASP A 1004 -28.56 21.48 15.17
C ASP A 1004 -28.00 20.24 14.42
N SER A 1005 -28.33 19.03 14.89
CA SER A 1005 -27.88 17.79 14.27
C SER A 1005 -28.71 17.39 13.04
N VAL A 1006 -28.30 17.90 11.88
CA VAL A 1006 -28.75 17.42 10.54
C VAL A 1006 -28.81 15.89 10.47
N ARG A 1007 -27.84 15.22 11.09
CA ARG A 1007 -27.73 13.75 11.08
C ARG A 1007 -28.76 13.03 11.95
N LEU A 1008 -29.23 13.63 13.05
CA LEU A 1008 -30.35 13.09 13.82
C LEU A 1008 -31.67 13.37 13.11
N TRP A 1009 -31.86 14.59 12.58
CA TRP A 1009 -33.05 14.97 11.82
C TRP A 1009 -33.28 14.04 10.63
N LYS A 1010 -32.28 13.83 9.77
CA LYS A 1010 -32.41 12.91 8.63
C LYS A 1010 -32.83 11.51 9.09
N THR A 1011 -32.15 10.92 10.07
CA THR A 1011 -32.55 9.58 10.57
C THR A 1011 -33.89 9.49 11.30
N LEU A 1012 -34.48 10.63 11.70
CA LEU A 1012 -35.82 10.68 12.28
C LEU A 1012 -36.89 10.88 11.19
N VAL A 1013 -36.58 11.66 10.15
CA VAL A 1013 -37.40 11.83 8.94
C VAL A 1013 -37.42 10.55 8.11
N ASP A 1014 -36.29 9.85 7.98
CA ASP A 1014 -36.15 8.54 7.32
C ASP A 1014 -36.99 7.41 8.00
N LEU A 1015 -37.54 7.67 9.19
CA LEU A 1015 -38.41 6.75 9.96
C LEU A 1015 -39.87 7.24 10.09
N ALA A 1016 -40.21 8.37 9.45
CA ALA A 1016 -41.53 8.96 9.50
C ALA A 1016 -42.38 8.56 8.28
N ASN A 1017 -43.71 8.62 8.42
CA ASN A 1017 -44.60 8.68 7.25
C ASN A 1017 -44.49 10.08 6.59
N GLU A 1018 -45.09 10.26 5.41
CA GLU A 1018 -44.97 11.48 4.61
C GLU A 1018 -45.49 12.74 5.33
N GLU A 1019 -46.60 12.64 6.09
CA GLU A 1019 -47.18 13.76 6.85
C GLU A 1019 -46.30 14.15 8.05
N ASP A 1020 -45.86 13.17 8.85
CA ASP A 1020 -44.92 13.37 9.95
C ASP A 1020 -43.56 13.90 9.44
N ALA A 1021 -43.09 13.41 8.28
CA ALA A 1021 -41.84 13.82 7.67
C ALA A 1021 -41.83 15.31 7.31
N ILE A 1022 -42.93 15.84 6.75
CA ILE A 1022 -43.09 17.28 6.48
C ILE A 1022 -43.00 18.09 7.77
N VAL A 1023 -43.73 17.71 8.83
CA VAL A 1023 -43.72 18.42 10.12
C VAL A 1023 -42.33 18.39 10.77
N LEU A 1024 -41.65 17.23 10.73
CA LEU A 1024 -40.29 17.07 11.21
C LEU A 1024 -39.28 17.89 10.39
N LEU A 1025 -39.45 17.96 9.06
CA LEU A 1025 -38.57 18.72 8.17
C LEU A 1025 -38.73 20.23 8.33
N HIS A 1026 -39.94 20.76 8.53
CA HIS A 1026 -40.15 22.17 8.90
C HIS A 1026 -39.35 22.53 10.16
N ARG A 1027 -39.42 21.69 11.21
CA ARG A 1027 -38.63 21.92 12.42
C ARG A 1027 -37.13 21.69 12.21
N ALA A 1028 -36.76 20.75 11.35
CA ALA A 1028 -35.36 20.50 10.99
C ALA A 1028 -34.71 21.70 10.29
N VAL A 1029 -35.40 22.39 9.38
CA VAL A 1029 -34.85 23.57 8.69
C VAL A 1029 -34.80 24.82 9.57
N GLU A 1030 -35.65 24.92 10.59
CA GLU A 1030 -35.52 25.95 11.64
C GLU A 1030 -34.28 25.74 12.50
N CYS A 1031 -34.01 24.50 12.93
CA CYS A 1031 -32.87 24.19 13.78
C CYS A 1031 -31.54 24.00 13.03
N CYS A 1032 -31.60 23.61 11.75
CA CYS A 1032 -30.45 23.37 10.87
C CYS A 1032 -30.52 24.22 9.58
N PRO A 1033 -30.67 25.56 9.65
CA PRO A 1033 -30.94 26.39 8.47
C PRO A 1033 -29.82 26.42 7.42
N LEU A 1034 -28.65 25.87 7.73
CA LEU A 1034 -27.48 25.79 6.86
C LEU A 1034 -27.30 24.44 6.14
N SER A 1035 -28.27 23.52 6.20
CA SER A 1035 -28.24 22.25 5.43
C SER A 1035 -29.12 22.33 4.20
N PRO A 1036 -28.57 22.43 2.97
CA PRO A 1036 -29.37 22.46 1.75
C PRO A 1036 -30.20 21.19 1.55
N GLU A 1037 -29.74 20.04 2.06
CA GLU A 1037 -30.44 18.76 1.88
C GLU A 1037 -31.76 18.69 2.65
N LEU A 1038 -31.86 19.32 3.82
CA LEU A 1038 -33.11 19.39 4.58
C LEU A 1038 -34.11 20.35 3.90
N TRP A 1039 -33.64 21.49 3.39
CA TRP A 1039 -34.47 22.42 2.62
C TRP A 1039 -34.99 21.80 1.31
N ILE A 1040 -34.16 21.03 0.62
CA ILE A 1040 -34.55 20.34 -0.62
C ILE A 1040 -35.51 19.19 -0.32
N ALA A 1041 -35.28 18.38 0.73
CA ALA A 1041 -36.19 17.32 1.13
C ALA A 1041 -37.58 17.88 1.50
N LEU A 1042 -37.64 18.97 2.26
CA LEU A 1042 -38.91 19.64 2.61
C LEU A 1042 -39.64 20.12 1.34
N ALA A 1043 -38.92 20.77 0.42
CA ALA A 1043 -39.50 21.25 -0.84
C ALA A 1043 -39.90 20.15 -1.82
N MET A 1044 -39.49 18.89 -1.61
CA MET A 1044 -39.89 17.75 -2.44
C MET A 1044 -41.13 17.02 -1.93
N LEU A 1045 -41.46 17.15 -0.63
CA LEU A 1045 -42.70 16.60 -0.05
C LEU A 1045 -43.83 17.64 0.02
N GLU A 1046 -43.51 18.92 -0.12
CA GLU A 1046 -44.48 20.02 -0.01
C GLU A 1046 -45.28 20.30 -1.30
N THR A 1047 -46.47 20.86 -1.11
CA THR A 1047 -47.30 21.34 -2.23
C THR A 1047 -46.58 22.45 -3.01
N TYR A 1048 -46.79 22.56 -4.32
CA TYR A 1048 -46.05 23.51 -5.20
C TYR A 1048 -45.94 24.94 -4.63
N GLU A 1049 -47.02 25.52 -4.11
CA GLU A 1049 -47.02 26.88 -3.55
C GLU A 1049 -46.33 26.98 -2.17
N GLU A 1050 -46.24 25.90 -1.39
CA GLU A 1050 -45.44 25.86 -0.16
C GLU A 1050 -43.96 25.52 -0.47
N ALA A 1051 -43.68 24.53 -1.31
CA ALA A 1051 -42.34 24.21 -1.82
C ALA A 1051 -41.65 25.45 -2.41
N LYS A 1052 -42.40 26.29 -3.14
CA LYS A 1052 -41.93 27.59 -3.66
C LYS A 1052 -41.57 28.59 -2.55
N ARG A 1053 -42.36 28.65 -1.47
CA ARG A 1053 -42.08 29.50 -0.29
C ARG A 1053 -40.92 28.94 0.55
N VAL A 1054 -40.82 27.63 0.71
CA VAL A 1054 -39.69 26.91 1.32
C VAL A 1054 -38.40 27.19 0.57
N LEU A 1055 -38.37 27.04 -0.76
CA LEU A 1055 -37.17 27.31 -1.56
C LEU A 1055 -36.80 28.80 -1.63
N ASN A 1056 -37.77 29.72 -1.52
CA ASN A 1056 -37.48 31.14 -1.38
C ASN A 1056 -36.78 31.43 -0.02
N LYS A 1057 -37.33 30.94 1.10
CA LYS A 1057 -36.69 31.02 2.43
C LYS A 1057 -35.30 30.37 2.43
N ALA A 1058 -35.15 29.23 1.77
CA ALA A 1058 -33.89 28.51 1.66
C ALA A 1058 -32.83 29.35 0.92
N ARG A 1059 -33.19 30.06 -0.16
CA ARG A 1059 -32.27 30.98 -0.88
C ARG A 1059 -31.85 32.20 -0.05
N GLU A 1060 -32.68 32.66 0.88
CA GLU A 1060 -32.31 33.72 1.83
C GLU A 1060 -31.33 33.23 2.92
N LYS A 1061 -31.42 31.97 3.34
CA LYS A 1061 -30.52 31.38 4.36
C LYS A 1061 -29.23 30.79 3.77
N LEU A 1062 -29.28 30.33 2.52
CA LEU A 1062 -28.20 29.65 1.81
C LEU A 1062 -28.04 30.23 0.39
N PRO A 1063 -27.73 31.54 0.24
CA PRO A 1063 -27.57 32.16 -1.07
C PRO A 1063 -26.39 31.57 -1.87
N LYS A 1064 -25.42 30.94 -1.18
CA LYS A 1064 -24.23 30.30 -1.75
C LYS A 1064 -24.43 28.88 -2.28
N GLU A 1065 -25.62 28.28 -2.11
CA GLU A 1065 -25.88 26.88 -2.48
C GLU A 1065 -26.58 26.73 -3.84
N ARG A 1066 -25.84 26.25 -4.85
CA ARG A 1066 -26.37 26.03 -6.21
C ARG A 1066 -27.58 25.09 -6.26
N GLY A 1067 -27.60 24.06 -5.40
CA GLY A 1067 -28.63 23.02 -5.42
C GLY A 1067 -30.04 23.56 -5.19
N ILE A 1068 -30.18 24.62 -4.39
CA ILE A 1068 -31.48 25.25 -4.09
C ILE A 1068 -32.03 26.00 -5.31
N TRP A 1069 -31.15 26.61 -6.11
CA TRP A 1069 -31.52 27.26 -7.38
C TRP A 1069 -31.89 26.23 -8.46
N ILE A 1070 -31.17 25.10 -8.52
CA ILE A 1070 -31.46 24.00 -9.44
C ILE A 1070 -32.79 23.31 -9.06
N THR A 1071 -33.02 23.00 -7.79
CA THR A 1071 -34.31 22.42 -7.33
C THR A 1071 -35.48 23.36 -7.60
N ALA A 1072 -35.30 24.69 -7.45
CA ALA A 1072 -36.32 25.67 -7.82
C ALA A 1072 -36.61 25.70 -9.33
N ALA A 1073 -35.61 25.48 -10.18
CA ALA A 1073 -35.79 25.34 -11.62
C ALA A 1073 -36.59 24.08 -11.97
N LYS A 1074 -36.24 22.93 -11.34
CA LYS A 1074 -36.96 21.66 -11.52
C LYS A 1074 -38.42 21.73 -11.06
N LEU A 1075 -38.70 22.43 -9.95
CA LEU A 1075 -40.07 22.64 -9.44
C LEU A 1075 -40.92 23.45 -10.44
N GLU A 1076 -40.41 24.56 -10.96
CA GLU A 1076 -41.13 25.36 -11.95
C GLU A 1076 -41.30 24.60 -13.28
N GLU A 1077 -40.34 23.76 -13.67
CA GLU A 1077 -40.46 22.88 -14.84
C GLU A 1077 -41.55 21.81 -14.67
N ALA A 1078 -41.56 21.10 -13.54
CA ALA A 1078 -42.54 20.05 -13.22
C ALA A 1078 -43.98 20.59 -13.18
N ASN A 1079 -44.16 21.84 -12.77
CA ASN A 1079 -45.45 22.55 -12.79
C ASN A 1079 -45.72 23.32 -14.09
N GLY A 1080 -45.00 23.02 -15.18
CA GLY A 1080 -45.24 23.54 -16.53
C GLY A 1080 -44.73 24.96 -16.80
N ASN A 1081 -44.19 25.66 -15.79
CA ASN A 1081 -43.68 27.03 -15.88
C ASN A 1081 -42.26 27.12 -16.50
N SER A 1082 -42.03 26.37 -17.59
CA SER A 1082 -40.73 26.27 -18.27
C SER A 1082 -40.10 27.61 -18.68
N ALA A 1083 -40.91 28.66 -18.87
CA ALA A 1083 -40.43 30.02 -19.16
C ALA A 1083 -39.72 30.72 -17.98
N ASN A 1084 -39.91 30.25 -16.74
CA ASN A 1084 -39.24 30.76 -15.55
C ASN A 1084 -37.89 30.06 -15.29
N VAL A 1085 -37.73 28.82 -15.73
CA VAL A 1085 -36.57 27.94 -15.51
C VAL A 1085 -35.25 28.64 -15.88
N ARG A 1086 -35.13 29.17 -17.10
CA ARG A 1086 -33.92 29.92 -17.53
C ARG A 1086 -33.63 31.11 -16.61
N LYS A 1087 -34.66 31.87 -16.22
CA LYS A 1087 -34.53 33.07 -15.38
C LYS A 1087 -34.11 32.77 -13.95
N ILE A 1088 -34.44 31.60 -13.39
CA ILE A 1088 -34.03 31.24 -12.02
C ILE A 1088 -32.59 30.69 -11.99
N ILE A 1089 -32.17 29.96 -13.03
CA ILE A 1089 -30.77 29.51 -13.18
C ILE A 1089 -29.86 30.72 -13.40
N GLU A 1090 -30.21 31.63 -14.30
CA GLU A 1090 -29.50 32.89 -14.55
C GLU A 1090 -29.40 33.75 -13.26
N LYS A 1091 -30.50 33.92 -12.52
CA LYS A 1091 -30.49 34.60 -11.22
C LYS A 1091 -29.65 33.89 -10.18
N GLY A 1092 -29.65 32.56 -10.16
CA GLY A 1092 -28.82 31.77 -9.25
C GLY A 1092 -27.34 31.95 -9.50
N ILE A 1093 -26.89 31.80 -10.75
CA ILE A 1093 -25.50 32.03 -11.15
C ILE A 1093 -25.06 33.46 -10.83
N ASN A 1094 -25.91 34.46 -11.08
CA ASN A 1094 -25.61 35.85 -10.77
C ASN A 1094 -25.65 36.19 -9.26
N ALA A 1095 -26.47 35.48 -8.46
CA ALA A 1095 -26.42 35.58 -7.00
C ALA A 1095 -25.14 34.96 -6.43
N LEU A 1096 -24.76 33.77 -6.91
CA LEU A 1096 -23.52 33.08 -6.54
C LEU A 1096 -22.28 33.91 -6.86
N LYS A 1097 -22.21 34.52 -8.05
CA LYS A 1097 -21.15 35.49 -8.41
C LYS A 1097 -21.07 36.66 -7.43
N ARG A 1098 -22.22 37.26 -7.06
CA ARG A 1098 -22.27 38.39 -6.11
C ARG A 1098 -21.80 38.01 -4.72
N GLU A 1099 -22.08 36.77 -4.31
CA GLU A 1099 -21.63 36.17 -3.06
C GLU A 1099 -20.16 35.69 -3.09
N GLY A 1100 -19.41 35.95 -4.17
CA GLY A 1100 -18.00 35.56 -4.31
C GLY A 1100 -17.78 34.06 -4.56
N VAL A 1101 -18.80 33.32 -4.97
CA VAL A 1101 -18.68 31.89 -5.27
C VAL A 1101 -18.14 31.71 -6.69
N VAL A 1102 -16.97 31.06 -6.81
CA VAL A 1102 -16.38 30.65 -8.10
C VAL A 1102 -17.33 29.68 -8.81
N ILE A 1103 -17.64 29.96 -10.07
CA ILE A 1103 -18.65 29.23 -10.84
C ILE A 1103 -17.98 28.06 -11.58
N ASP A 1104 -17.79 26.96 -10.84
CA ASP A 1104 -17.20 25.71 -11.31
C ASP A 1104 -17.99 25.08 -12.48
N ARG A 1105 -17.41 25.15 -13.68
CA ARG A 1105 -18.02 24.67 -14.93
C ARG A 1105 -18.43 23.20 -14.87
N GLU A 1106 -17.53 22.33 -14.42
CA GLU A 1106 -17.73 20.88 -14.43
C GLU A 1106 -18.88 20.47 -13.51
N LYS A 1107 -18.90 21.01 -12.28
CA LYS A 1107 -19.95 20.71 -11.30
C LYS A 1107 -21.33 21.17 -11.79
N TRP A 1108 -21.42 22.26 -12.54
CA TRP A 1108 -22.69 22.66 -13.17
C TRP A 1108 -23.09 21.75 -14.35
N MET A 1109 -22.15 21.22 -15.13
CA MET A 1109 -22.44 20.23 -16.17
C MET A 1109 -22.91 18.89 -15.57
N GLU A 1110 -22.34 18.44 -14.44
CA GLU A 1110 -22.85 17.26 -13.72
C GLU A 1110 -24.31 17.45 -13.26
N GLU A 1111 -24.68 18.64 -12.81
CA GLU A 1111 -26.04 19.00 -12.41
C GLU A 1111 -26.99 19.09 -13.62
N ALA A 1112 -26.50 19.47 -14.81
CA ALA A 1112 -27.28 19.42 -16.05
C ALA A 1112 -27.61 17.97 -16.44
N GLU A 1113 -26.61 17.08 -16.43
CA GLU A 1113 -26.86 15.64 -16.64
C GLU A 1113 -27.77 15.03 -15.56
N ALA A 1114 -27.62 15.45 -14.30
CA ALA A 1114 -28.49 15.02 -13.20
C ALA A 1114 -29.90 15.62 -13.28
N SER A 1115 -30.10 16.69 -14.05
CA SER A 1115 -31.42 17.24 -14.39
C SER A 1115 -32.07 16.45 -15.51
N GLU A 1116 -31.33 16.10 -16.56
CA GLU A 1116 -31.78 15.17 -17.60
C GLU A 1116 -32.22 13.83 -17.02
N ARG A 1117 -31.39 13.20 -16.17
CA ARG A 1117 -31.72 11.93 -15.49
C ARG A 1117 -32.94 12.02 -14.55
N ALA A 1118 -33.37 13.22 -14.16
CA ALA A 1118 -34.59 13.47 -13.39
C ALA A 1118 -35.81 13.84 -14.27
N GLY A 1119 -35.67 13.81 -15.61
CA GLY A 1119 -36.70 14.26 -16.55
C GLY A 1119 -36.80 15.77 -16.72
N SER A 1120 -35.94 16.56 -16.04
CA SER A 1120 -35.94 18.02 -16.06
C SER A 1120 -35.07 18.57 -17.20
N VAL A 1121 -35.53 18.37 -18.44
CA VAL A 1121 -34.82 18.68 -19.68
C VAL A 1121 -34.68 20.19 -19.92
N ALA A 1122 -35.69 21.00 -19.59
CA ALA A 1122 -35.60 22.45 -19.70
C ALA A 1122 -34.62 23.02 -18.66
N THR A 1123 -34.53 22.43 -17.47
CA THR A 1123 -33.54 22.78 -16.45
C THR A 1123 -32.13 22.41 -16.90
N CYS A 1124 -31.93 21.20 -17.44
CA CYS A 1124 -30.66 20.80 -18.07
C CYS A 1124 -30.21 21.82 -19.12
N LYS A 1125 -31.09 22.12 -20.09
CA LYS A 1125 -30.82 23.09 -21.16
C LYS A 1125 -30.52 24.49 -20.62
N ALA A 1126 -31.28 24.98 -19.64
CA ALA A 1126 -31.05 26.28 -19.01
C ALA A 1126 -29.70 26.36 -18.30
N VAL A 1127 -29.24 25.29 -17.67
CA VAL A 1127 -27.88 25.22 -17.08
C VAL A 1127 -26.83 25.27 -18.18
N VAL A 1128 -26.90 24.40 -19.20
CA VAL A 1128 -25.95 24.37 -20.32
C VAL A 1128 -25.85 25.73 -21.01
N GLU A 1129 -26.99 26.35 -21.36
CA GLU A 1129 -27.04 27.66 -22.02
C GLU A 1129 -26.37 28.79 -21.23
N ASN A 1130 -26.33 28.71 -19.90
CA ASN A 1130 -25.65 29.70 -19.06
C ASN A 1130 -24.17 29.35 -18.82
N ILE A 1131 -23.84 28.07 -18.58
CA ILE A 1131 -22.51 27.68 -18.10
C ILE A 1131 -21.48 27.41 -19.19
N ILE A 1132 -21.90 26.98 -20.39
CA ILE A 1132 -20.98 26.27 -21.31
C ILE A 1132 -19.76 27.11 -21.76
N GLY A 1133 -19.92 28.43 -21.87
CA GLY A 1133 -18.86 29.39 -22.20
C GLY A 1133 -18.05 29.94 -21.01
N PHE A 1134 -18.32 29.51 -19.77
CA PHE A 1134 -17.49 29.86 -18.61
C PHE A 1134 -16.15 29.11 -18.68
N GLU A 1135 -15.06 29.81 -18.35
CA GLU A 1135 -13.70 29.28 -18.33
C GLU A 1135 -13.22 28.61 -19.64
N VAL A 1136 -13.78 29.01 -20.79
CA VAL A 1136 -13.37 28.56 -22.12
C VAL A 1136 -13.15 29.77 -23.04
N ASP A 1137 -11.90 30.00 -23.39
CA ASP A 1137 -11.46 31.09 -24.26
C ASP A 1137 -12.03 30.97 -25.68
N GLU A 1138 -12.17 32.10 -26.36
CA GLU A 1138 -13.02 32.23 -27.56
C GLU A 1138 -12.61 31.28 -28.70
N GLU A 1139 -11.31 31.00 -28.80
CA GLU A 1139 -10.69 30.15 -29.82
C GLU A 1139 -10.94 28.66 -29.56
N ASP A 1140 -10.85 28.22 -28.29
CA ASP A 1140 -11.05 26.83 -27.87
C ASP A 1140 -12.50 26.38 -27.78
N ARG A 1141 -13.47 27.31 -27.70
CA ARG A 1141 -14.92 26.99 -27.60
C ARG A 1141 -15.38 25.93 -28.61
N LYS A 1142 -14.84 25.90 -29.83
CA LYS A 1142 -15.15 24.84 -30.81
C LYS A 1142 -14.67 23.45 -30.38
N ARG A 1143 -13.45 23.34 -29.82
CA ARG A 1143 -12.84 22.07 -29.40
C ARG A 1143 -13.55 21.56 -28.15
N THR A 1144 -13.62 22.40 -27.12
CA THR A 1144 -14.19 22.06 -25.81
C THR A 1144 -15.65 21.68 -25.91
N TRP A 1145 -16.52 22.49 -26.54
CA TRP A 1145 -17.96 22.20 -26.59
C TRP A 1145 -18.31 20.95 -27.41
N VAL A 1146 -17.50 20.61 -28.43
CA VAL A 1146 -17.67 19.34 -29.16
C VAL A 1146 -17.24 18.16 -28.29
N ALA A 1147 -16.14 18.29 -27.54
CA ALA A 1147 -15.69 17.28 -26.60
C ALA A 1147 -16.69 17.06 -25.45
N ASP A 1148 -17.29 18.12 -24.89
CA ASP A 1148 -18.34 18.06 -23.88
C ASP A 1148 -19.58 17.30 -24.37
N ALA A 1149 -20.01 17.57 -25.62
CA ALA A 1149 -21.19 16.89 -26.17
C ALA A 1149 -20.94 15.40 -26.38
N GLU A 1150 -19.75 15.03 -26.84
CA GLU A 1150 -19.34 13.62 -26.94
C GLU A 1150 -19.09 12.99 -25.57
N GLU A 1151 -18.63 13.73 -24.56
CA GLU A 1151 -18.53 13.32 -23.16
C GLU A 1151 -19.91 12.90 -22.64
N CYS A 1152 -20.93 13.76 -22.81
CA CYS A 1152 -22.31 13.49 -22.41
C CYS A 1152 -22.94 12.32 -23.21
N LEU A 1153 -22.75 12.23 -24.54
CA LEU A 1153 -23.21 11.08 -25.33
C LEU A 1153 -22.57 9.77 -24.84
N LYS A 1154 -21.26 9.76 -24.55
CA LYS A 1154 -20.54 8.60 -23.97
C LYS A 1154 -20.98 8.24 -22.54
N ARG A 1155 -21.76 9.10 -21.87
CA ARG A 1155 -22.40 8.87 -20.56
C ARG A 1155 -23.88 8.47 -20.68
N GLY A 1156 -24.50 8.61 -21.86
CA GLY A 1156 -25.93 8.42 -22.08
C GLY A 1156 -26.80 9.65 -21.80
N SER A 1157 -26.18 10.83 -21.62
CA SER A 1157 -26.85 12.11 -21.40
C SER A 1157 -27.06 12.85 -22.73
N ILE A 1158 -28.10 12.42 -23.44
CA ILE A 1158 -28.44 12.78 -24.81
C ILE A 1158 -29.00 14.22 -24.89
N GLU A 1159 -29.90 14.59 -23.98
CA GLU A 1159 -30.47 15.95 -23.96
C GLU A 1159 -29.44 17.00 -23.56
N THR A 1160 -28.51 16.64 -22.66
CA THR A 1160 -27.36 17.49 -22.30
C THR A 1160 -26.48 17.71 -23.54
N ALA A 1161 -26.15 16.65 -24.29
CA ALA A 1161 -25.41 16.75 -25.54
C ALA A 1161 -26.15 17.55 -26.63
N ARG A 1162 -27.47 17.37 -26.75
CA ARG A 1162 -28.33 18.14 -27.67
C ARG A 1162 -28.37 19.62 -27.30
N ALA A 1163 -28.44 19.96 -26.01
CA ALA A 1163 -28.37 21.34 -25.53
C ALA A 1163 -27.00 21.98 -25.85
N ILE A 1164 -25.90 21.24 -25.67
CA ILE A 1164 -24.56 21.68 -26.03
C ILE A 1164 -24.47 21.98 -27.54
N TYR A 1165 -24.82 21.02 -28.40
CA TYR A 1165 -24.77 21.24 -29.85
C TYR A 1165 -25.72 22.37 -30.29
N ALA A 1166 -26.91 22.50 -29.69
CA ALA A 1166 -27.82 23.59 -29.98
C ALA A 1166 -27.23 24.97 -29.63
N HIS A 1167 -26.45 25.09 -28.56
CA HIS A 1167 -25.73 26.32 -28.20
C HIS A 1167 -24.51 26.53 -29.11
N ALA A 1168 -23.71 25.50 -29.38
CA ALA A 1168 -22.56 25.59 -30.28
C ALA A 1168 -22.97 26.05 -31.70
N LEU A 1169 -24.16 25.66 -32.16
CA LEU A 1169 -24.71 26.07 -33.45
C LEU A 1169 -25.22 27.53 -33.50
N THR A 1170 -25.47 28.22 -32.38
CA THR A 1170 -25.77 29.67 -32.44
C THR A 1170 -24.51 30.52 -32.61
N VAL A 1171 -23.36 30.01 -32.15
CA VAL A 1171 -22.05 30.69 -32.21
C VAL A 1171 -21.29 30.33 -33.51
N PHE A 1172 -21.26 29.06 -33.88
CA PHE A 1172 -20.42 28.53 -34.96
C PHE A 1172 -21.17 28.22 -36.26
N LEU A 1173 -22.07 29.12 -36.68
CA LEU A 1173 -22.94 28.98 -37.86
C LEU A 1173 -22.19 28.52 -39.14
N THR A 1174 -20.92 28.92 -39.32
CA THR A 1174 -20.11 28.63 -40.51
C THR A 1174 -19.21 27.38 -40.41
N LYS A 1175 -19.23 26.61 -39.32
CA LYS A 1175 -18.30 25.47 -39.11
C LYS A 1175 -18.95 24.11 -39.44
N LYS A 1176 -18.63 23.56 -40.62
CA LYS A 1176 -19.21 22.28 -41.16
C LYS A 1176 -19.23 21.12 -40.16
N SER A 1177 -18.19 20.97 -39.34
CA SER A 1177 -18.01 19.84 -38.43
C SER A 1177 -19.08 19.76 -37.34
N ILE A 1178 -19.60 20.91 -36.88
CA ILE A 1178 -20.57 20.97 -35.78
C ILE A 1178 -21.98 20.65 -36.32
N TRP A 1179 -22.35 21.18 -37.49
CA TRP A 1179 -23.59 20.80 -38.18
C TRP A 1179 -23.65 19.30 -38.50
N LEU A 1180 -22.53 18.71 -38.94
CA LEU A 1180 -22.45 17.26 -39.18
C LEU A 1180 -22.62 16.46 -37.88
N LYS A 1181 -21.87 16.77 -36.81
CA LYS A 1181 -22.00 16.05 -35.52
C LYS A 1181 -23.41 16.22 -34.91
N ALA A 1182 -24.03 17.39 -35.00
CA ALA A 1182 -25.41 17.61 -34.57
C ALA A 1182 -26.43 16.80 -35.39
N ALA A 1183 -26.28 16.74 -36.72
CA ALA A 1183 -27.12 15.88 -37.56
C ALA A 1183 -26.89 14.38 -37.27
N HIS A 1184 -25.68 13.96 -36.92
CA HIS A 1184 -25.42 12.60 -36.46
C HIS A 1184 -26.05 12.27 -35.10
N LEU A 1185 -26.13 13.24 -34.18
CA LEU A 1185 -26.89 13.09 -32.93
C LEU A 1185 -28.38 12.87 -33.22
N GLU A 1186 -29.04 13.77 -33.97
CA GLU A 1186 -30.48 13.63 -34.26
C GLU A 1186 -30.78 12.38 -35.11
N LYS A 1187 -29.84 11.92 -35.94
CA LYS A 1187 -29.98 10.65 -36.67
C LYS A 1187 -29.90 9.41 -35.76
N SER A 1188 -29.17 9.49 -34.65
CA SER A 1188 -28.95 8.36 -33.74
C SER A 1188 -29.93 8.33 -32.57
N HIS A 1189 -30.39 9.51 -32.13
CA HIS A 1189 -31.16 9.72 -30.88
C HIS A 1189 -32.28 10.78 -31.00
N GLY A 1190 -32.59 11.24 -32.21
CA GLY A 1190 -33.66 12.21 -32.50
C GLY A 1190 -34.82 11.60 -33.27
N SER A 1191 -35.73 12.45 -33.72
CA SER A 1191 -36.80 12.08 -34.65
C SER A 1191 -36.40 12.45 -36.09
N ARG A 1192 -37.12 11.91 -37.08
CA ARG A 1192 -36.88 12.26 -38.49
C ARG A 1192 -37.14 13.75 -38.75
N GLU A 1193 -38.05 14.34 -38.00
CA GLU A 1193 -38.45 15.74 -38.04
C GLU A 1193 -37.39 16.64 -37.37
N SER A 1194 -36.77 16.22 -36.25
CA SER A 1194 -35.65 16.96 -35.64
C SER A 1194 -34.42 16.93 -36.54
N LEU A 1195 -34.12 15.78 -37.16
CA LEU A 1195 -33.03 15.64 -38.14
C LEU A 1195 -33.24 16.51 -39.39
N ASP A 1196 -34.45 16.49 -39.97
CA ASP A 1196 -34.82 17.35 -41.10
C ASP A 1196 -34.75 18.84 -40.72
N ALA A 1197 -35.18 19.22 -39.51
CA ALA A 1197 -35.07 20.60 -39.02
C ALA A 1197 -33.62 21.06 -38.81
N VAL A 1198 -32.71 20.17 -38.36
CA VAL A 1198 -31.26 20.47 -38.28
C VAL A 1198 -30.64 20.58 -39.68
N LEU A 1199 -30.91 19.62 -40.56
CA LEU A 1199 -30.33 19.61 -41.92
C LEU A 1199 -30.80 20.80 -42.76
N ARG A 1200 -32.08 21.18 -42.71
CA ARG A 1200 -32.59 22.39 -43.39
C ARG A 1200 -31.90 23.67 -42.91
N LYS A 1201 -31.68 23.82 -41.59
CA LYS A 1201 -30.91 24.95 -41.05
C LYS A 1201 -29.45 24.90 -41.50
N ALA A 1202 -28.84 23.70 -41.49
CA ALA A 1202 -27.46 23.52 -41.91
C ALA A 1202 -27.24 24.00 -43.36
N VAL A 1203 -28.13 23.65 -44.29
CA VAL A 1203 -28.00 24.06 -45.70
C VAL A 1203 -28.34 25.54 -45.96
N THR A 1204 -29.07 26.21 -45.05
CA THR A 1204 -29.24 27.67 -45.13
C THR A 1204 -27.98 28.44 -44.71
N TYR A 1205 -27.23 27.95 -43.71
CA TYR A 1205 -26.00 28.61 -43.24
C TYR A 1205 -24.74 28.12 -43.99
N LEU A 1206 -24.75 26.91 -44.54
CA LEU A 1206 -23.67 26.30 -45.31
C LEU A 1206 -24.14 25.83 -46.71
N PRO A 1207 -24.63 26.74 -47.57
CA PRO A 1207 -25.19 26.36 -48.87
C PRO A 1207 -24.17 25.73 -49.82
N GLN A 1208 -22.87 25.94 -49.61
CA GLN A 1208 -21.78 25.39 -50.42
C GLN A 1208 -21.31 23.98 -49.95
N ASN A 1209 -21.93 23.40 -48.92
CA ASN A 1209 -21.50 22.10 -48.38
C ASN A 1209 -22.34 20.94 -48.94
N GLU A 1210 -21.84 20.29 -50.01
CA GLU A 1210 -22.51 19.17 -50.68
C GLU A 1210 -22.92 18.04 -49.72
N VAL A 1211 -22.10 17.73 -48.71
CA VAL A 1211 -22.35 16.61 -47.79
C VAL A 1211 -23.63 16.80 -46.98
N LEU A 1212 -23.89 18.01 -46.48
CA LEU A 1212 -25.11 18.32 -45.73
C LEU A 1212 -26.38 18.23 -46.60
N TRP A 1213 -26.31 18.69 -47.85
CA TRP A 1213 -27.40 18.53 -48.82
C TRP A 1213 -27.63 17.06 -49.19
N LEU A 1214 -26.56 16.30 -49.47
CA LEU A 1214 -26.62 14.87 -49.79
C LEU A 1214 -27.18 14.05 -48.62
N MET A 1215 -26.87 14.42 -47.36
CA MET A 1215 -27.53 13.85 -46.18
C MET A 1215 -29.03 14.14 -46.19
N GLY A 1216 -29.46 15.39 -46.37
CA GLY A 1216 -30.89 15.76 -46.46
C GLY A 1216 -31.66 14.98 -47.53
N ALA A 1217 -31.11 14.92 -48.75
CA ALA A 1217 -31.70 14.17 -49.85
C ALA A 1217 -31.77 12.66 -49.57
N LYS A 1218 -30.71 12.10 -48.97
CA LYS A 1218 -30.64 10.68 -48.62
C LYS A 1218 -31.66 10.29 -47.55
N GLU A 1219 -31.88 11.11 -46.53
CA GLU A 1219 -32.88 10.80 -45.50
C GLU A 1219 -34.31 10.92 -46.04
N LYS A 1220 -34.61 11.86 -46.95
CA LYS A 1220 -35.90 11.90 -47.66
C LYS A 1220 -36.11 10.67 -48.55
N TRP A 1221 -35.08 10.23 -49.27
CA TRP A 1221 -35.12 9.00 -50.06
C TRP A 1221 -35.36 7.76 -49.18
N LEU A 1222 -34.67 7.65 -48.04
CA LEU A 1222 -34.85 6.56 -47.06
C LEU A 1222 -36.20 6.61 -46.33
N ALA A 1223 -36.88 7.76 -46.31
CA ALA A 1223 -38.26 7.90 -45.87
C ALA A 1223 -39.31 7.56 -46.95
N GLY A 1224 -38.88 7.20 -48.17
CA GLY A 1224 -39.74 6.92 -49.32
C GLY A 1224 -40.18 8.16 -50.11
N ASP A 1225 -39.86 9.36 -49.64
CA ASP A 1225 -40.16 10.62 -50.33
C ASP A 1225 -39.11 10.93 -51.41
N VAL A 1226 -39.20 10.15 -52.49
CA VAL A 1226 -38.37 10.28 -53.70
C VAL A 1226 -38.52 11.67 -54.34
N GLN A 1227 -39.66 12.34 -54.17
CA GLN A 1227 -39.89 13.65 -54.78
C GLN A 1227 -39.23 14.77 -53.97
N ALA A 1228 -39.36 14.81 -52.64
CA ALA A 1228 -38.61 15.76 -51.81
C ALA A 1228 -37.10 15.52 -51.91
N ALA A 1229 -36.65 14.26 -51.98
CA ALA A 1229 -35.23 13.94 -52.24
C ALA A 1229 -34.72 14.56 -53.55
N ARG A 1230 -35.53 14.55 -54.61
CA ARG A 1230 -35.21 15.20 -55.89
C ARG A 1230 -35.23 16.72 -55.79
N CYS A 1231 -36.19 17.31 -55.09
CA CYS A 1231 -36.23 18.78 -54.89
C CYS A 1231 -34.98 19.27 -54.17
N ILE A 1232 -34.55 18.60 -53.09
CA ILE A 1232 -33.31 18.95 -52.35
C ILE A 1232 -32.08 18.88 -53.27
N LEU A 1233 -32.01 17.88 -54.17
CA LEU A 1233 -30.93 17.75 -55.16
C LEU A 1233 -31.05 18.70 -56.37
N GLN A 1234 -32.18 19.39 -56.54
CA GLN A 1234 -32.33 20.46 -57.52
C GLN A 1234 -31.96 21.82 -56.91
N GLU A 1235 -32.27 22.04 -55.63
CA GLU A 1235 -31.86 23.23 -54.87
C GLU A 1235 -30.34 23.36 -54.71
N THR A 1236 -29.58 22.27 -54.70
CA THR A 1236 -28.10 22.29 -54.76
C THR A 1236 -27.54 22.87 -56.06
N HIS A 1237 -28.30 22.79 -57.15
CA HIS A 1237 -27.87 23.18 -58.50
C HIS A 1237 -28.47 24.52 -58.96
N ALA A 1238 -29.30 25.16 -58.14
CA ALA A 1238 -29.82 26.50 -58.41
C ALA A 1238 -28.70 27.55 -58.28
N PRO A 1239 -28.52 28.46 -59.26
CA PRO A 1239 -27.45 29.46 -59.21
C PRO A 1239 -27.70 30.49 -58.11
N LYS A 1240 -26.84 30.51 -57.09
CA LYS A 1240 -26.74 31.58 -56.10
C LYS A 1240 -25.66 32.57 -56.56
N GLU A 1241 -25.90 33.86 -56.39
CA GLU A 1241 -25.20 34.93 -57.14
C GLU A 1241 -23.71 35.10 -56.80
N SER A 1242 -23.20 34.46 -55.74
CA SER A 1242 -21.76 34.34 -55.45
C SER A 1242 -21.12 33.20 -56.26
N GLY A 1243 -20.86 33.47 -57.53
CA GLY A 1243 -20.47 32.46 -58.53
C GLY A 1243 -19.13 31.75 -58.29
N LEU A 1244 -19.18 30.53 -57.75
CA LEU A 1244 -18.16 29.49 -57.88
C LEU A 1244 -18.82 28.18 -58.34
N ARG A 1245 -18.15 27.41 -59.21
CA ARG A 1245 -18.60 26.07 -59.63
C ARG A 1245 -17.87 24.98 -58.85
N LEU A 1246 -18.61 24.01 -58.31
CA LEU A 1246 -18.05 22.73 -57.87
C LEU A 1246 -17.91 21.77 -59.07
N SER A 1247 -16.92 20.87 -59.02
CA SER A 1247 -16.43 20.14 -60.19
C SER A 1247 -16.96 18.70 -60.30
N SER A 1248 -17.21 18.24 -61.53
CA SER A 1248 -17.97 17.04 -61.83
C SER A 1248 -17.17 15.72 -61.76
N SER A 1249 -16.33 15.54 -60.74
CA SER A 1249 -15.26 14.51 -60.72
C SER A 1249 -15.57 13.23 -59.93
N SER A 1250 -16.50 13.24 -58.97
CA SER A 1250 -16.72 12.12 -58.04
C SER A 1250 -17.77 11.08 -58.48
N LEU A 1251 -18.75 11.45 -59.31
CA LEU A 1251 -19.90 10.59 -59.66
C LEU A 1251 -19.60 9.63 -60.83
N ARG A 1252 -18.80 8.59 -60.56
CA ARG A 1252 -18.61 7.46 -61.49
C ARG A 1252 -19.85 6.54 -61.50
N THR A 1253 -20.81 6.87 -62.36
CA THR A 1253 -22.07 6.14 -62.57
C THR A 1253 -21.88 4.74 -63.18
N ARG A 1254 -21.54 3.75 -62.34
CA ARG A 1254 -21.72 2.34 -62.73
C ARG A 1254 -23.21 2.04 -62.92
N ARG A 1255 -23.60 1.63 -64.13
CA ARG A 1255 -24.95 1.16 -64.46
C ARG A 1255 -25.39 0.05 -63.51
N TRP A 1256 -26.42 0.30 -62.71
CA TRP A 1256 -27.24 -0.73 -62.07
C TRP A 1256 -28.53 -0.90 -62.87
N SER A 1257 -28.46 -1.72 -63.92
CA SER A 1257 -29.63 -2.16 -64.70
C SER A 1257 -29.92 -3.62 -64.33
N GLY A 1258 -30.81 -3.86 -63.36
CA GLY A 1258 -31.04 -5.21 -62.87
C GLY A 1258 -32.13 -5.35 -61.80
N ARG A 1259 -33.39 -5.29 -62.25
CA ARG A 1259 -34.63 -5.45 -61.45
C ARG A 1259 -34.90 -4.24 -60.53
N GLY A 1260 -36.09 -3.67 -60.65
CA GLY A 1260 -36.59 -2.56 -59.82
C GLY A 1260 -37.84 -2.97 -59.05
#